data_AF-A0A9D7QG14-F1
#
_entry.id   AF-A0A9D7QG14-F1
#
_cell.length_a   1.000
_cell.length_b   1.000
_cell.length_c   1.000
_cell.angle_alpha   90.00
_cell.angle_beta   90.00
_cell.angle_gamma   90.00
#
_symmetry.space_group_name_H-M   'P 1'
#
loop_
_entity.id
_entity.type
_entity.pdbx_description
1 polymer ?
#
loop_
_entity_poly.entity_id
_entity_poly.type
_entity_poly.pdbx_seq_one_letter_code
_entity_poly.pdbx_strand_id
1 'polypeptide(L)'
;MASADTNPRSIPPIAALTLVAAALAVVVSAMVGGAAAPAVDGIQDPGAVVRWGLPLVRAVHDLSAATAIGLWIITACTVPDRATSALVRGPRVAIQAAVVWIVSGLLGVVLGFADIAGMPLGSTGFATQFRAFVWSIEPLREGLISAALAAIAVAIVALSSRRLASLWAGIVGLVAIFPLALAGHAASTIEHETAVNALLFHMVGTVAWVGGLAAVTILRPTLGKWLPVVVERYSKIAAWSLLTVGLSGVVSAAVRMEGLGDLGTAYGALILAKVVALGALGLLGLAQRRQVVARLRQDPSSVAAFARLVIVELAVMGATIGVATALARTGNPNKIRPRPETIAEALTNYPMPSGPTGASWITMWRWDYLWGTVAVIAIALYVGAVARLHKRGDRWPIGRTISWVVGWFALIWATCGAPGVFGRFSFSWHMILHMVVAMVVPIFLVLAGPITLVARVAAHRKDGTYGPREIVLGLVHSKYLAAWANPVVAAINFSGSLILFYYTPFFELALTTHTGHVLMIIHFLLAGYLFCMVLVGTDPGPRKWAPSLRLVVLFVTISFHAFFGVAMMSMNTLLAEGFFGVIDVPWVPDKLADQAMGGTIAWGIGDFPSLLLAMLVVLAWVKSDAAEARRHDRQADRDGDADLVAYNAELAALARQDRRDAAAEDAQRRAHDDRTHS
;
A
#
# COMPACT_ATOMS: atom_id res chain seq x y z
N MET A 1 -21.29 -4.57 -50.38
CA MET A 1 -19.95 -4.14 -50.83
C MET A 1 -19.95 -2.63 -50.98
N ALA A 2 -19.41 -1.93 -49.99
CA ALA A 2 -19.04 -0.52 -50.08
C ALA A 2 -17.79 -0.37 -49.21
N SER A 3 -16.64 -0.37 -49.88
CA SER A 3 -15.31 -0.22 -49.29
C SER A 3 -15.16 1.21 -48.77
N ALA A 4 -15.32 1.39 -47.47
CA ALA A 4 -14.81 2.58 -46.80
C ALA A 4 -13.33 2.33 -46.49
N ASP A 5 -12.46 2.96 -47.27
CA ASP A 5 -11.01 3.03 -47.09
C ASP A 5 -10.67 3.43 -45.65
N THR A 6 -10.31 2.45 -44.83
CA THR A 6 -9.64 2.67 -43.55
C THR A 6 -8.14 2.79 -43.83
N ASN A 7 -7.73 3.91 -44.40
CA ASN A 7 -6.31 4.22 -44.51
C ASN A 7 -5.75 4.43 -43.09
N PRO A 8 -4.98 3.47 -42.51
CA PRO A 8 -4.48 3.61 -41.17
C PRO A 8 -3.25 4.51 -41.28
N ARG A 9 -3.45 5.82 -41.14
CA ARG A 9 -2.32 6.76 -40.97
C ARG A 9 -1.55 6.32 -39.74
N SER A 10 -0.50 5.59 -40.06
CA SER A 10 0.29 4.77 -39.17
C SER A 10 1.05 5.73 -38.25
N ILE A 11 1.09 5.41 -36.96
CA ILE A 11 1.96 6.06 -35.96
C ILE A 11 3.20 5.18 -35.64
N PRO A 12 3.86 4.49 -36.60
CA PRO A 12 5.12 3.85 -36.32
C PRO A 12 6.25 4.85 -36.03
N PRO A 13 6.31 6.10 -36.56
CA PRO A 13 7.50 6.91 -36.31
C PRO A 13 7.61 7.32 -34.84
N ILE A 14 6.54 7.77 -34.18
CA ILE A 14 6.67 8.28 -32.79
C ILE A 14 6.97 7.15 -31.80
N ALA A 15 6.23 6.04 -31.84
CA ALA A 15 6.46 4.91 -30.92
C ALA A 15 7.83 4.25 -31.16
N ALA A 16 8.25 4.09 -32.43
CA ALA A 16 9.58 3.60 -32.75
C ALA A 16 10.67 4.61 -32.32
N LEU A 17 10.47 5.92 -32.53
CA LEU A 17 11.40 6.96 -32.10
C LEU A 17 11.55 6.96 -30.57
N THR A 18 10.46 6.74 -29.82
CA THR A 18 10.52 6.64 -28.37
C THR A 18 11.31 5.41 -27.89
N LEU A 19 11.13 4.26 -28.53
CA LEU A 19 11.88 3.04 -28.21
C LEU A 19 13.36 3.17 -28.58
N VAL A 20 13.65 3.78 -29.73
CA VAL A 20 15.01 4.05 -30.21
C VAL A 20 15.72 5.04 -29.28
N ALA A 21 15.07 6.13 -28.90
CA ALA A 21 15.64 7.11 -27.97
C ALA A 21 15.90 6.50 -26.58
N ALA A 22 15.00 5.65 -26.08
CA ALA A 22 15.20 4.94 -24.82
C ALA A 22 16.36 3.93 -24.91
N ALA A 23 16.46 3.17 -26.00
CA ALA A 23 17.57 2.25 -26.23
C ALA A 23 18.92 2.98 -26.34
N LEU A 24 18.97 4.10 -27.06
CA LEU A 24 20.15 4.97 -27.14
C LEU A 24 20.54 5.52 -25.77
N ALA A 25 19.58 5.99 -24.97
CA ALA A 25 19.86 6.50 -23.63
C ALA A 25 20.47 5.42 -22.72
N VAL A 26 20.04 4.17 -22.86
CA VAL A 26 20.57 3.02 -22.10
C VAL A 26 21.99 2.70 -22.54
N VAL A 27 22.24 2.61 -23.85
CA VAL A 27 23.58 2.36 -24.41
C VAL A 27 24.54 3.45 -23.99
N VAL A 28 24.15 4.72 -24.13
CA VAL A 28 24.97 5.87 -23.68
C VAL A 28 25.20 5.80 -22.19
N SER A 29 24.18 5.51 -21.37
CA SER A 29 24.33 5.40 -19.92
C SER A 29 25.24 4.25 -19.49
N ALA A 30 25.21 3.10 -20.18
CA ALA A 30 26.07 1.95 -19.90
C ALA A 30 27.53 2.21 -20.33
N MET A 31 27.72 2.82 -21.50
CA MET A 31 29.04 3.22 -22.01
C MET A 31 29.70 4.26 -21.14
N VAL A 32 28.97 5.36 -20.87
CA VAL A 32 29.41 6.40 -19.96
C VAL A 32 29.66 5.74 -18.63
N GLY A 33 28.66 4.99 -18.11
CA GLY A 33 28.55 4.22 -16.87
C GLY A 33 29.74 3.35 -16.47
N GLY A 34 30.53 2.85 -17.42
CA GLY A 34 31.57 1.85 -17.16
C GLY A 34 31.00 0.45 -16.89
N ALA A 35 29.68 0.29 -16.88
CA ALA A 35 29.01 -1.00 -16.62
C ALA A 35 29.32 -2.05 -17.70
N ALA A 36 29.72 -1.61 -18.89
CA ALA A 36 30.13 -2.49 -19.99
C ALA A 36 31.66 -2.72 -20.07
N ALA A 37 32.44 -2.04 -19.22
CA ALA A 37 33.91 -2.10 -19.26
C ALA A 37 34.41 -3.49 -18.80
N PRO A 38 35.49 -4.02 -19.41
CA PRO A 38 36.13 -5.24 -18.92
C PRO A 38 36.49 -5.15 -17.43
N ALA A 39 36.46 -6.29 -16.75
CA ALA A 39 36.95 -6.36 -15.38
C ALA A 39 38.46 -6.00 -15.34
N VAL A 40 38.90 -5.43 -14.22
CA VAL A 40 40.33 -5.15 -14.00
C VAL A 40 41.10 -6.47 -13.92
N ASP A 41 42.32 -6.51 -14.47
CA ASP A 41 43.18 -7.69 -14.45
C ASP A 41 43.29 -8.29 -13.04
N GLY A 42 43.01 -9.59 -12.92
CA GLY A 42 43.00 -10.32 -11.65
C GLY A 42 41.62 -10.54 -11.01
N ILE A 43 40.55 -9.93 -11.55
CA ILE A 43 39.16 -10.17 -11.14
C ILE A 43 38.46 -11.05 -12.18
N GLN A 44 37.58 -11.95 -11.74
CA GLN A 44 36.80 -12.80 -12.64
C GLN A 44 35.86 -11.96 -13.51
N ASP A 45 35.82 -12.25 -14.81
CA ASP A 45 35.04 -11.50 -15.80
C ASP A 45 33.92 -12.39 -16.38
N PRO A 46 32.64 -11.99 -16.25
CA PRO A 46 31.52 -12.74 -16.81
C PRO A 46 31.45 -12.71 -18.35
N GLY A 47 32.33 -11.93 -18.99
CA GLY A 47 32.47 -11.82 -20.44
C GLY A 47 31.56 -10.77 -21.06
N ALA A 48 31.89 -10.37 -22.30
CA ALA A 48 31.23 -9.24 -22.98
C ALA A 48 29.71 -9.41 -23.14
N VAL A 49 29.23 -10.64 -23.33
CA VAL A 49 27.79 -10.94 -23.46
C VAL A 49 27.03 -10.51 -22.21
N VAL A 50 27.57 -10.78 -21.02
CA VAL A 50 26.92 -10.42 -19.76
C VAL A 50 27.02 -8.91 -19.52
N ARG A 51 28.20 -8.32 -19.74
CA ARG A 51 28.44 -6.88 -19.52
C ARG A 51 27.56 -5.97 -20.39
N TRP A 52 27.33 -6.33 -21.65
CA TRP A 52 26.43 -5.59 -22.55
C TRP A 52 24.97 -6.04 -22.44
N GLY A 53 24.75 -7.34 -22.20
CA GLY A 53 23.43 -7.93 -22.10
C GLY A 53 22.66 -7.42 -20.89
N LEU A 54 23.31 -7.34 -19.72
CA LEU A 54 22.62 -7.02 -18.47
C LEU A 54 21.98 -5.61 -18.47
N PRO A 55 22.67 -4.52 -18.86
CA PRO A 55 22.04 -3.20 -18.96
C PRO A 55 20.91 -3.15 -20.00
N LEU A 56 21.07 -3.83 -21.14
CA LEU A 56 20.07 -3.87 -22.20
C LEU A 56 18.81 -4.61 -21.75
N VAL A 57 18.98 -5.78 -21.16
CA VAL A 57 17.89 -6.61 -20.62
C VAL A 57 17.15 -5.87 -19.52
N ARG A 58 17.89 -5.17 -18.63
CA ARG A 58 17.28 -4.33 -17.59
C ARG A 58 16.44 -3.19 -18.16
N ALA A 59 16.90 -2.53 -19.20
CA ALA A 59 16.11 -1.49 -19.85
C ALA A 59 14.84 -2.02 -20.51
N VAL A 60 14.93 -3.17 -21.21
CA VAL A 60 13.77 -3.85 -21.79
C VAL A 60 12.79 -4.24 -20.69
N HIS A 61 13.29 -4.80 -19.59
CA HIS A 61 12.51 -5.14 -18.40
C HIS A 61 11.77 -3.92 -17.85
N ASP A 62 12.46 -2.83 -17.55
CA ASP A 62 11.87 -1.66 -16.89
C ASP A 62 10.84 -0.96 -17.80
N LEU A 63 11.12 -0.84 -19.10
CA LEU A 63 10.19 -0.24 -20.06
C LEU A 63 8.94 -1.10 -20.28
N SER A 64 9.11 -2.41 -20.38
CA SER A 64 7.99 -3.34 -20.58
C SER A 64 7.13 -3.46 -19.32
N ALA A 65 7.73 -3.48 -18.13
CA ALA A 65 7.04 -3.38 -16.85
C ALA A 65 6.22 -2.10 -16.74
N ALA A 66 6.85 -0.94 -16.98
CA ALA A 66 6.17 0.34 -16.95
C ALA A 66 5.00 0.39 -17.95
N THR A 67 5.21 -0.10 -19.18
CA THR A 67 4.18 -0.13 -20.22
C THR A 67 3.01 -1.03 -19.84
N ALA A 68 3.25 -2.22 -19.31
CA ALA A 68 2.21 -3.15 -18.87
C ALA A 68 1.36 -2.55 -17.74
N ILE A 69 2.01 -2.09 -16.67
CA ILE A 69 1.34 -1.48 -15.51
C ILE A 69 0.57 -0.22 -15.94
N GLY A 70 1.20 0.63 -16.76
CA GLY A 70 0.60 1.83 -17.31
C GLY A 70 -0.67 1.53 -18.12
N LEU A 71 -0.63 0.54 -19.02
CA LEU A 71 -1.79 0.15 -19.82
C LEU A 71 -2.95 -0.37 -18.95
N TRP A 72 -2.66 -1.20 -17.95
CA TRP A 72 -3.67 -1.69 -17.01
C TRP A 72 -4.33 -0.55 -16.20
N ILE A 73 -3.52 0.34 -15.61
CA ILE A 73 -4.01 1.47 -14.82
C ILE A 73 -4.79 2.47 -15.68
N ILE A 74 -4.25 2.86 -16.85
CA ILE A 74 -4.91 3.82 -17.75
C ILE A 74 -6.22 3.24 -18.29
N THR A 75 -6.25 1.96 -18.68
CA THR A 75 -7.48 1.30 -19.13
C THR A 75 -8.54 1.30 -18.01
N ALA A 76 -8.17 0.92 -16.79
CA ALA A 76 -9.09 0.87 -15.66
C ALA A 76 -9.61 2.26 -15.24
N CYS A 77 -8.70 3.22 -15.11
CA CYS A 77 -8.95 4.47 -14.38
C CYS A 77 -9.24 5.67 -15.28
N THR A 78 -8.99 5.61 -16.59
CA THR A 78 -9.07 6.79 -17.46
C THR A 78 -9.90 6.62 -18.72
N VAL A 79 -9.94 5.42 -19.33
CA VAL A 79 -10.62 5.15 -20.60
C VAL A 79 -12.14 4.97 -20.38
N PRO A 80 -13.03 5.80 -20.96
CA PRO A 80 -14.49 5.66 -20.80
C PRO A 80 -15.07 4.37 -21.42
N ASP A 81 -16.19 3.86 -20.91
CA ASP A 81 -16.89 2.66 -21.44
C ASP A 81 -17.25 2.75 -22.92
N ARG A 82 -17.50 3.97 -23.39
CA ARG A 82 -17.83 4.25 -24.80
C ARG A 82 -16.62 4.19 -25.75
N ALA A 83 -15.41 4.01 -25.23
CA ALA A 83 -14.19 3.82 -26.02
C ALA A 83 -13.84 2.32 -26.13
N THR A 84 -14.77 1.53 -26.68
CA THR A 84 -14.72 0.05 -26.69
C THR A 84 -13.45 -0.51 -27.33
N SER A 85 -13.00 0.05 -28.45
CA SER A 85 -11.76 -0.36 -29.11
C SER A 85 -10.53 -0.19 -28.22
N ALA A 86 -10.48 0.89 -27.43
CA ALA A 86 -9.39 1.14 -26.49
C ALA A 86 -9.45 0.18 -25.29
N LEU A 87 -10.66 -0.13 -24.78
CA LEU A 87 -10.86 -1.09 -23.69
C LEU A 87 -10.49 -2.53 -24.07
N VAL A 88 -10.64 -2.90 -25.35
CA VAL A 88 -10.19 -4.21 -25.85
C VAL A 88 -8.69 -4.22 -26.11
N ARG A 89 -8.14 -3.14 -26.69
CA ARG A 89 -6.73 -3.06 -27.06
C ARG A 89 -5.81 -2.96 -25.83
N GLY A 90 -6.17 -2.15 -24.84
CA GLY A 90 -5.32 -1.85 -23.68
C GLY A 90 -4.84 -3.09 -22.94
N PRO A 91 -5.74 -3.95 -22.43
CA PRO A 91 -5.36 -5.14 -21.67
C PRO A 91 -4.60 -6.17 -22.52
N ARG A 92 -4.92 -6.30 -23.82
CA ARG A 92 -4.23 -7.21 -24.75
C ARG A 92 -2.77 -6.81 -24.97
N VAL A 93 -2.53 -5.52 -25.25
CA VAL A 93 -1.16 -5.02 -25.42
C VAL A 93 -0.41 -5.03 -24.08
N ALA A 94 -1.11 -4.82 -22.96
CA ALA A 94 -0.51 -4.93 -21.63
C ALA A 94 0.00 -6.35 -21.34
N ILE A 95 -0.75 -7.39 -21.74
CA ILE A 95 -0.28 -8.79 -21.64
C ILE A 95 0.99 -9.00 -22.46
N GLN A 96 1.06 -8.49 -23.70
CA GLN A 96 2.25 -8.60 -24.53
C GLN A 96 3.46 -7.92 -23.87
N ALA A 97 3.29 -6.70 -23.35
CA ALA A 97 4.33 -6.00 -22.61
C ALA A 97 4.72 -6.77 -21.33
N ALA A 98 3.77 -7.35 -20.60
CA ALA A 98 4.04 -8.11 -19.39
C ALA A 98 4.77 -9.43 -19.67
N VAL A 99 4.52 -10.09 -20.81
CA VAL A 99 5.31 -11.27 -21.22
C VAL A 99 6.76 -10.87 -21.51
N VAL A 100 6.98 -9.75 -22.20
CA VAL A 100 8.35 -9.22 -22.40
C VAL A 100 9.00 -8.88 -21.06
N TRP A 101 8.25 -8.30 -20.12
CA TRP A 101 8.70 -8.02 -18.77
C TRP A 101 9.13 -9.30 -18.04
N ILE A 102 8.31 -10.34 -18.02
CA ILE A 102 8.63 -11.63 -17.36
C ILE A 102 9.88 -12.25 -17.99
N VAL A 103 9.93 -12.35 -19.32
CA VAL A 103 11.05 -12.99 -20.03
C VAL A 103 12.35 -12.23 -19.80
N SER A 104 12.33 -10.91 -19.93
CA SER A 104 13.50 -10.08 -19.66
C SER A 104 13.91 -10.09 -18.19
N GLY A 105 12.97 -10.20 -17.25
CA GLY A 105 13.26 -10.37 -15.82
C GLY A 105 13.97 -11.69 -15.52
N LEU A 106 13.46 -12.80 -16.06
CA LEU A 106 14.10 -14.12 -15.92
C LEU A 106 15.49 -14.16 -16.57
N LEU A 107 15.64 -13.54 -17.75
CA LEU A 107 16.95 -13.38 -18.39
C LEU A 107 17.89 -12.51 -17.52
N GLY A 108 17.36 -11.45 -16.90
CA GLY A 108 18.09 -10.61 -15.96
C GLY A 108 18.58 -11.38 -14.73
N VAL A 109 17.80 -12.33 -14.21
CA VAL A 109 18.24 -13.23 -13.12
C VAL A 109 19.42 -14.10 -13.56
N VAL A 110 19.38 -14.67 -14.77
CA VAL A 110 20.48 -15.49 -15.30
C VAL A 110 21.74 -14.66 -15.53
N LEU A 111 21.61 -13.50 -16.17
CA LEU A 111 22.73 -12.58 -16.42
C LEU A 111 23.28 -11.98 -15.12
N GLY A 112 22.41 -11.67 -14.16
CA GLY A 112 22.79 -11.18 -12.84
C GLY A 112 23.57 -12.22 -12.04
N PHE A 113 23.20 -13.49 -12.11
CA PHE A 113 24.01 -14.56 -11.52
C PHE A 113 25.39 -14.65 -12.18
N ALA A 114 25.46 -14.60 -13.51
CA ALA A 114 26.71 -14.63 -14.23
C ALA A 114 27.64 -13.48 -13.81
N ASP A 115 27.09 -12.28 -13.68
CA ASP A 115 27.80 -11.08 -13.21
C ASP A 115 28.32 -11.24 -11.77
N ILE A 116 27.44 -11.63 -10.83
CA ILE A 116 27.80 -11.82 -9.42
C ILE A 116 28.86 -12.93 -9.25
N ALA A 117 28.74 -14.01 -10.01
CA ALA A 117 29.66 -15.13 -9.94
C ALA A 117 30.95 -14.91 -10.75
N GLY A 118 31.05 -13.84 -11.55
CA GLY A 118 32.18 -13.61 -12.45
C GLY A 118 32.36 -14.69 -13.53
N MET A 119 31.29 -15.42 -13.86
CA MET A 119 31.35 -16.60 -14.73
C MET A 119 30.64 -16.36 -16.07
N PRO A 120 31.28 -16.64 -17.21
CA PRO A 120 30.59 -16.69 -18.50
C PRO A 120 29.47 -17.74 -18.52
N LEU A 121 28.37 -17.45 -19.23
CA LEU A 121 27.19 -18.33 -19.29
C LEU A 121 27.47 -19.77 -19.78
N GLY A 122 28.53 -19.95 -20.57
CA GLY A 122 28.94 -21.25 -21.11
C GLY A 122 29.98 -21.99 -20.27
N SER A 123 30.35 -21.50 -19.09
CA SER A 123 31.36 -22.14 -18.25
C SER A 123 30.90 -23.50 -17.73
N THR A 124 31.85 -24.42 -17.55
CA THR A 124 31.58 -25.72 -16.95
C THR A 124 31.11 -25.54 -15.51
N GLY A 125 29.92 -26.07 -15.18
CA GLY A 125 29.34 -25.96 -13.84
C GLY A 125 28.43 -24.75 -13.59
N PHE A 126 28.28 -23.82 -14.56
CA PHE A 126 27.39 -22.65 -14.43
C PHE A 126 25.98 -23.06 -13.99
N ALA A 127 25.36 -24.02 -14.68
CA ALA A 127 23.99 -24.46 -14.40
C ALA A 127 23.85 -25.16 -13.03
N THR A 128 24.90 -25.78 -12.53
CA THR A 128 24.90 -26.41 -11.20
C THR A 128 24.95 -25.35 -10.12
N GLN A 129 25.85 -24.36 -10.24
CA GLN A 129 25.96 -23.26 -9.28
C GLN A 129 24.73 -22.36 -9.32
N PHE A 130 24.21 -22.03 -10.51
CA PHE A 130 22.99 -21.24 -10.66
C PHE A 130 21.83 -21.87 -9.89
N ARG A 131 21.57 -23.17 -10.09
CA ARG A 131 20.50 -23.88 -9.38
C ARG A 131 20.71 -23.92 -7.86
N ALA A 132 21.95 -24.02 -7.40
CA ALA A 132 22.27 -24.04 -5.98
C ALA A 132 22.06 -22.68 -5.29
N PHE A 133 22.34 -21.58 -5.99
CA PHE A 133 22.42 -20.25 -5.38
C PHE A 133 21.32 -19.27 -5.79
N VAL A 134 20.53 -19.54 -6.83
CA VAL A 134 19.52 -18.59 -7.35
C VAL A 134 18.50 -18.14 -6.29
N TRP A 135 18.16 -18.99 -5.33
CA TRP A 135 17.24 -18.63 -4.25
C TRP A 135 17.95 -17.98 -3.05
N SER A 136 19.20 -18.38 -2.79
CA SER A 136 19.99 -17.89 -1.66
C SER A 136 20.51 -16.47 -1.89
N ILE A 137 20.80 -16.11 -3.14
CA ILE A 137 21.22 -14.77 -3.53
C ILE A 137 19.98 -13.87 -3.64
N GLU A 138 19.91 -12.86 -2.79
CA GLU A 138 18.73 -12.02 -2.62
C GLU A 138 18.25 -11.31 -3.91
N PRO A 139 19.09 -10.58 -4.67
CA PRO A 139 18.66 -9.95 -5.91
C PRO A 139 18.08 -10.92 -6.95
N LEU A 140 18.55 -12.17 -6.96
CA LEU A 140 18.07 -13.20 -7.88
C LEU A 140 16.69 -13.73 -7.45
N ARG A 141 16.54 -14.04 -6.15
CA ARG A 141 15.26 -14.43 -5.55
C ARG A 141 14.19 -13.36 -5.75
N GLU A 142 14.52 -12.10 -5.53
CA GLU A 142 13.59 -10.98 -5.71
C GLU A 142 13.16 -10.80 -7.18
N GLY A 143 14.10 -10.99 -8.12
CA GLY A 143 13.79 -11.05 -9.56
C GLY A 143 12.79 -12.16 -9.91
N LEU A 144 12.94 -13.35 -9.30
CA LEU A 144 12.01 -14.47 -9.48
C LEU A 144 10.62 -14.17 -8.90
N ILE A 145 10.55 -13.59 -7.69
CA ILE A 145 9.29 -13.21 -7.04
C ILE A 145 8.56 -12.15 -7.87
N SER A 146 9.29 -11.14 -8.36
CA SER A 146 8.75 -10.11 -9.27
C SER A 146 8.16 -10.73 -10.55
N ALA A 147 8.89 -11.63 -11.21
CA ALA A 147 8.42 -12.33 -12.40
C ALA A 147 7.17 -13.17 -12.14
N ALA A 148 7.10 -13.87 -11.00
CA ALA A 148 5.92 -14.64 -10.60
C ALA A 148 4.69 -13.74 -10.37
N LEU A 149 4.86 -12.59 -9.70
CA LEU A 149 3.78 -11.62 -9.48
C LEU A 149 3.31 -10.99 -10.81
N ALA A 150 4.23 -10.68 -11.72
CA ALA A 150 3.90 -10.22 -13.07
C ALA A 150 3.10 -11.29 -13.85
N ALA A 151 3.44 -12.58 -13.71
CA ALA A 151 2.67 -13.68 -14.29
C ALA A 151 1.25 -13.79 -13.71
N ILE A 152 1.09 -13.57 -12.40
CA ILE A 152 -0.23 -13.49 -11.75
C ILE A 152 -1.04 -12.32 -12.33
N ALA A 153 -0.43 -11.15 -12.51
CA ALA A 153 -1.09 -10.00 -13.12
C ALA A 153 -1.57 -10.30 -14.56
N VAL A 154 -0.76 -11.01 -15.36
CA VAL A 154 -1.16 -11.51 -16.68
C VAL A 154 -2.34 -12.47 -16.58
N ALA A 155 -2.29 -13.45 -15.66
CA ALA A 155 -3.34 -14.43 -15.48
C ALA A 155 -4.69 -13.78 -15.12
N ILE A 156 -4.69 -12.76 -14.24
CA ILE A 156 -5.91 -12.01 -13.86
C ILE A 156 -6.64 -11.45 -15.09
N VAL A 157 -5.90 -10.85 -16.03
CA VAL A 157 -6.47 -10.25 -17.25
C VAL A 157 -6.77 -11.30 -18.31
N ALA A 158 -5.95 -12.33 -18.44
CA ALA A 158 -6.18 -13.42 -19.38
C ALA A 158 -7.47 -14.18 -19.06
N LEU A 159 -7.79 -14.36 -17.77
CA LEU A 159 -8.98 -15.05 -17.30
C LEU A 159 -10.23 -14.15 -17.25
N SER A 160 -10.08 -12.82 -17.30
CA SER A 160 -11.20 -11.90 -17.24
C SER A 160 -10.96 -10.63 -18.05
N SER A 161 -11.79 -10.40 -19.06
CA SER A 161 -11.77 -9.18 -19.89
C SER A 161 -12.43 -7.97 -19.22
N ARG A 162 -12.83 -8.08 -17.96
CA ARG A 162 -13.51 -7.01 -17.23
C ARG A 162 -12.52 -5.90 -16.87
N ARG A 163 -12.97 -4.66 -16.89
CA ARG A 163 -12.20 -3.48 -16.42
C ARG A 163 -11.60 -3.68 -15.02
N LEU A 164 -12.32 -4.39 -14.14
CA LEU A 164 -11.85 -4.72 -12.79
C LEU A 164 -10.58 -5.59 -12.81
N ALA A 165 -10.45 -6.50 -13.78
CA ALA A 165 -9.26 -7.32 -13.94
C ALA A 165 -8.05 -6.46 -14.30
N SER A 166 -8.22 -5.45 -15.16
CA SER A 166 -7.15 -4.48 -15.44
C SER A 166 -6.76 -3.66 -14.20
N LEU A 167 -7.72 -3.28 -13.34
CA LEU A 167 -7.39 -2.60 -12.09
C LEU A 167 -6.53 -3.49 -11.18
N TRP A 168 -6.96 -4.74 -10.95
CA TRP A 168 -6.22 -5.68 -10.10
C TRP A 168 -4.85 -6.05 -10.68
N ALA A 169 -4.74 -6.25 -12.00
CA ALA A 169 -3.45 -6.51 -12.62
C ALA A 169 -2.51 -5.30 -12.52
N GLY A 170 -3.03 -4.08 -12.62
CA GLY A 170 -2.26 -2.85 -12.33
C GLY A 170 -1.76 -2.81 -10.89
N ILE A 171 -2.59 -3.17 -9.91
CA ILE A 171 -2.22 -3.25 -8.49
C ILE A 171 -1.16 -4.33 -8.26
N VAL A 172 -1.38 -5.55 -8.75
CA VAL A 172 -0.43 -6.67 -8.61
C VAL A 172 0.89 -6.35 -9.34
N GLY A 173 0.84 -5.70 -10.49
CA GLY A 173 2.04 -5.23 -11.20
C GLY A 173 2.81 -4.17 -10.42
N LEU A 174 2.12 -3.24 -9.74
CA LEU A 174 2.77 -2.32 -8.81
C LEU A 174 3.37 -3.04 -7.60
N VAL A 175 2.79 -4.14 -7.12
CA VAL A 175 3.39 -4.96 -6.06
C VAL A 175 4.60 -5.75 -6.59
N ALA A 176 4.57 -6.21 -7.84
CA ALA A 176 5.66 -6.95 -8.47
C ALA A 176 6.96 -6.15 -8.57
N ILE A 177 6.89 -4.81 -8.63
CA ILE A 177 8.09 -3.97 -8.59
C ILE A 177 8.66 -3.80 -7.17
N PHE A 178 7.91 -4.10 -6.09
CA PHE A 178 8.38 -3.87 -4.71
C PHE A 178 9.65 -4.68 -4.38
N PRO A 179 9.72 -6.00 -4.66
CA PRO A 179 10.95 -6.79 -4.48
C PRO A 179 12.17 -6.16 -5.17
N LEU A 180 11.99 -5.55 -6.34
CA LEU A 180 13.09 -4.93 -7.08
C LEU A 180 13.60 -3.64 -6.45
N ALA A 181 12.75 -2.93 -5.69
CA ALA A 181 13.17 -1.77 -4.91
C ALA A 181 14.04 -2.19 -3.73
N LEU A 182 13.70 -3.33 -3.12
CA LEU A 182 14.40 -3.94 -1.99
C LEU A 182 15.78 -4.47 -2.43
N ALA A 183 15.86 -5.06 -3.63
CA ALA A 183 17.09 -5.50 -4.30
C ALA A 183 18.13 -4.41 -4.57
N GLY A 184 17.74 -3.13 -4.50
CA GLY A 184 18.55 -1.98 -4.90
C GLY A 184 19.73 -1.73 -3.96
N HIS A 185 20.81 -2.51 -4.08
CA HIS A 185 22.09 -2.40 -3.34
C HIS A 185 22.91 -1.13 -3.64
N ALA A 186 22.28 -0.01 -3.98
CA ALA A 186 22.95 1.25 -4.30
C ALA A 186 22.87 2.27 -3.16
N ALA A 187 23.17 1.85 -1.93
CA ALA A 187 23.61 2.78 -0.90
C ALA A 187 24.42 2.04 0.16
N SER A 188 25.75 2.11 0.05
CA SER A 188 26.71 1.88 1.14
C SER A 188 26.61 2.99 2.20
N THR A 189 25.38 3.40 2.54
CA THR A 189 25.05 4.53 3.41
C THR A 189 24.52 4.00 4.74
N ILE A 190 24.77 4.75 5.80
CA ILE A 190 24.30 4.47 7.17
C ILE A 190 22.77 4.33 7.24
N GLU A 191 22.03 4.98 6.35
CA GLU A 191 20.55 4.95 6.26
C GLU A 191 20.03 4.07 5.10
N HIS A 192 20.47 2.81 5.04
CA HIS A 192 20.12 1.87 3.95
C HIS A 192 18.59 1.73 3.73
N GLU A 193 17.82 1.52 4.80
CA GLU A 193 16.36 1.37 4.73
C GLU A 193 15.67 2.57 4.10
N THR A 194 16.12 3.78 4.45
CA THR A 194 15.59 5.03 3.90
C THR A 194 15.84 5.13 2.41
N ALA A 195 17.05 4.76 1.95
CA ALA A 195 17.39 4.76 0.53
C ALA A 195 16.51 3.79 -0.26
N VAL A 196 16.29 2.59 0.28
CA VAL A 196 15.40 1.57 -0.30
C VAL A 196 13.94 2.08 -0.38
N ASN A 197 13.43 2.67 0.69
CA ASN A 197 12.08 3.25 0.73
C ASN A 197 11.91 4.40 -0.28
N ALA A 198 12.90 5.28 -0.38
CA ALA A 198 12.90 6.35 -1.38
C ALA A 198 12.90 5.78 -2.81
N LEU A 199 13.70 4.75 -3.08
CA LEU A 199 13.74 4.08 -4.37
C LEU A 199 12.38 3.43 -4.72
N LEU A 200 11.71 2.81 -3.75
CA LEU A 200 10.38 2.25 -3.93
C LEU A 200 9.37 3.30 -4.41
N PHE A 201 9.26 4.42 -3.70
CA PHE A 201 8.38 5.52 -4.11
C PHE A 201 8.78 6.10 -5.47
N HIS A 202 10.08 6.23 -5.71
CA HIS A 202 10.60 6.72 -6.98
C HIS A 202 10.17 5.83 -8.15
N MET A 203 10.26 4.50 -7.99
CA MET A 203 9.89 3.53 -9.00
C MET A 203 8.38 3.52 -9.25
N VAL A 204 7.55 3.54 -8.20
CA VAL A 204 6.08 3.65 -8.34
C VAL A 204 5.70 4.92 -9.10
N GLY A 205 6.29 6.06 -8.74
CA GLY A 205 6.07 7.34 -9.43
C GLY A 205 6.48 7.28 -10.90
N THR A 206 7.68 6.75 -11.18
CA THR A 206 8.24 6.63 -12.53
C THR A 206 7.42 5.69 -13.41
N VAL A 207 7.04 4.52 -12.90
CA VAL A 207 6.19 3.54 -13.60
C VAL A 207 4.84 4.15 -13.96
N ALA A 208 4.18 4.85 -13.02
CA ALA A 208 2.91 5.51 -13.29
C ALA A 208 3.04 6.65 -14.32
N TRP A 209 4.18 7.38 -14.32
CA TRP A 209 4.43 8.47 -15.25
C TRP A 209 4.75 7.98 -16.66
N VAL A 210 5.82 7.19 -16.80
CA VAL A 210 6.34 6.66 -18.06
C VAL A 210 5.34 5.67 -18.65
N GLY A 211 4.87 4.73 -17.83
CA GLY A 211 3.86 3.75 -18.23
C GLY A 211 2.55 4.38 -18.66
N GLY A 212 2.09 5.40 -17.94
CA GLY A 212 0.89 6.15 -18.32
C GLY A 212 1.05 6.88 -19.66
N LEU A 213 2.23 7.48 -19.92
CA LEU A 213 2.50 8.12 -21.22
C LEU A 213 2.52 7.10 -22.36
N ALA A 214 3.20 5.97 -22.15
CA ALA A 214 3.25 4.86 -23.09
C ALA A 214 1.83 4.35 -23.40
N ALA A 215 1.02 4.13 -22.37
CA ALA A 215 -0.35 3.67 -22.51
C ALA A 215 -1.23 4.65 -23.31
N VAL A 216 -1.19 5.95 -23.01
CA VAL A 216 -1.94 6.95 -23.76
C VAL A 216 -1.48 7.01 -25.23
N THR A 217 -0.18 6.87 -25.48
CA THR A 217 0.40 6.87 -26.83
C THR A 217 -0.04 5.64 -27.62
N ILE A 218 0.03 4.45 -27.03
CA ILE A 218 -0.39 3.17 -27.62
C ILE A 218 -1.90 3.16 -27.90
N LEU A 219 -2.71 3.74 -27.01
CA LEU A 219 -4.16 3.77 -27.11
C LEU A 219 -4.69 4.90 -28.00
N ARG A 220 -3.89 5.94 -28.28
CA ARG A 220 -4.28 7.10 -29.09
C ARG A 220 -5.10 6.74 -30.34
N PRO A 221 -4.70 5.79 -31.20
CA PRO A 221 -5.45 5.46 -32.43
C PRO A 221 -6.88 4.96 -32.16
N THR A 222 -7.13 4.42 -30.97
CA THR A 222 -8.42 3.82 -30.57
C THR A 222 -9.29 4.73 -29.71
N LEU A 223 -8.78 5.88 -29.28
CA LEU A 223 -9.49 6.78 -28.37
C LEU A 223 -10.44 7.75 -29.11
N GLY A 224 -10.10 8.16 -30.33
CA GLY A 224 -10.90 9.09 -31.12
C GLY A 224 -11.29 10.34 -30.33
N LYS A 225 -12.59 10.66 -30.28
CA LYS A 225 -13.14 11.81 -29.54
C LYS A 225 -12.91 11.77 -28.02
N TRP A 226 -12.56 10.61 -27.45
CA TRP A 226 -12.31 10.45 -26.01
C TRP A 226 -10.85 10.76 -25.61
N LEU A 227 -9.96 10.98 -26.57
CA LEU A 227 -8.56 11.31 -26.32
C LEU A 227 -8.37 12.48 -25.32
N PRO A 228 -9.09 13.61 -25.42
CA PRO A 228 -8.88 14.74 -24.51
C PRO A 228 -9.22 14.38 -23.07
N VAL A 229 -10.26 13.57 -22.85
CA VAL A 229 -10.70 13.11 -21.53
C VAL A 229 -9.64 12.22 -20.89
N VAL A 230 -9.07 11.29 -21.66
CA VAL A 230 -8.01 10.38 -21.19
C VAL A 230 -6.74 11.16 -20.87
N VAL A 231 -6.32 12.08 -21.75
CA VAL A 231 -5.14 12.93 -21.54
C VAL A 231 -5.30 13.80 -20.28
N GLU A 232 -6.48 14.39 -20.05
CA GLU A 232 -6.75 15.18 -18.85
C GLU A 232 -6.66 14.35 -17.56
N ARG A 233 -7.17 13.11 -17.59
CA ARG A 233 -7.11 12.20 -16.42
C ARG A 233 -5.70 11.72 -16.16
N TYR A 234 -4.98 11.31 -17.22
CA TYR A 234 -3.57 10.97 -17.13
C TYR A 234 -2.73 12.15 -16.62
N SER A 235 -3.06 13.39 -17.00
CA SER A 235 -2.37 14.58 -16.48
C SER A 235 -2.40 14.71 -14.96
N LYS A 236 -3.46 14.23 -14.30
CA LYS A 236 -3.53 14.21 -12.83
C LYS A 236 -2.63 13.13 -12.26
N ILE A 237 -2.59 11.95 -12.90
CA ILE A 237 -1.68 10.86 -12.52
C ILE A 237 -0.23 11.31 -12.67
N ALA A 238 0.13 11.88 -13.82
CA ALA A 238 1.48 12.40 -14.09
C ALA A 238 1.92 13.48 -13.10
N ALA A 239 1.02 14.37 -12.68
CA ALA A 239 1.33 15.38 -11.67
C ALA A 239 1.66 14.75 -10.30
N TRP A 240 0.88 13.76 -9.87
CA TRP A 240 1.18 12.99 -8.65
C TRP A 240 2.46 12.19 -8.79
N SER A 241 2.70 11.56 -9.94
CA SER A 241 3.95 10.85 -10.20
C SER A 241 5.16 11.76 -10.13
N LEU A 242 5.10 12.96 -10.72
CA LEU A 242 6.19 13.94 -10.65
C LEU A 242 6.46 14.37 -9.21
N LEU A 243 5.41 14.60 -8.43
CA LEU A 243 5.54 14.92 -7.01
C LEU A 243 6.20 13.76 -6.24
N THR A 244 5.76 12.52 -6.46
CA THR A 244 6.34 11.34 -5.81
C THR A 244 7.82 11.15 -6.18
N VAL A 245 8.17 11.29 -7.47
CA VAL A 245 9.54 11.21 -7.98
C VAL A 245 10.40 12.34 -7.40
N GLY A 246 9.86 13.55 -7.30
CA GLY A 246 10.53 14.71 -6.71
C GLY A 246 10.79 14.54 -5.22
N LEU A 247 9.76 14.18 -4.44
CA LEU A 247 9.87 13.97 -2.98
C LEU A 247 10.81 12.81 -2.65
N SER A 248 10.69 11.67 -3.34
CA SER A 248 11.63 10.55 -3.17
C SER A 248 13.06 10.94 -3.54
N GLY A 249 13.24 11.78 -4.56
CA GLY A 249 14.55 12.33 -4.92
C GLY A 249 15.13 13.24 -3.84
N VAL A 250 14.30 14.06 -3.17
CA VAL A 250 14.71 14.90 -2.03
C VAL A 250 15.08 14.03 -0.83
N VAL A 251 14.29 13.01 -0.50
CA VAL A 251 14.63 12.06 0.59
C VAL A 251 15.95 11.33 0.28
N SER A 252 16.12 10.85 -0.95
CA SER A 252 17.35 10.19 -1.38
C SER A 252 18.58 11.12 -1.31
N ALA A 253 18.39 12.41 -1.57
CA ALA A 253 19.42 13.43 -1.41
C ALA A 253 19.72 13.72 0.06
N ALA A 254 18.68 13.85 0.90
CA ALA A 254 18.81 14.10 2.33
C ALA A 254 19.60 12.99 3.04
N VAL A 255 19.39 11.72 2.67
CA VAL A 255 20.15 10.57 3.18
C VAL A 255 21.65 10.68 2.92
N ARG A 256 22.06 11.46 1.91
CA ARG A 256 23.47 11.57 1.50
C ARG A 256 24.15 12.81 2.07
N MET A 257 23.39 13.70 2.73
CA MET A 257 23.90 14.91 3.38
C MET A 257 23.95 14.70 4.91
N GLU A 258 24.97 15.21 5.58
CA GLU A 258 25.07 15.23 7.04
C GLU A 258 24.19 16.34 7.65
N GLY A 259 23.96 17.42 6.89
CA GLY A 259 23.11 18.52 7.31
C GLY A 259 22.90 19.57 6.22
N LEU A 260 22.20 20.65 6.56
CA LEU A 260 21.89 21.73 5.60
C LEU A 260 23.13 22.51 5.13
N GLY A 261 24.25 22.42 5.86
CA GLY A 261 25.54 23.01 5.44
C GLY A 261 26.07 22.43 4.13
N ASP A 262 25.74 21.17 3.82
CA ASP A 262 26.19 20.48 2.61
C ASP A 262 25.57 21.06 1.33
N LEU A 263 24.53 21.88 1.44
CA LEU A 263 23.92 22.57 0.29
C LEU A 263 24.90 23.52 -0.41
N GLY A 264 25.93 24.00 0.30
CA GLY A 264 26.99 24.84 -0.27
C GLY A 264 28.07 24.07 -1.03
N THR A 265 28.08 22.74 -0.97
CA THR A 265 29.07 21.90 -1.67
C THR A 265 28.70 21.72 -3.15
N ALA A 266 29.64 21.22 -3.98
CA ALA A 266 29.33 20.86 -5.36
C ALA A 266 28.20 19.82 -5.46
N TYR A 267 28.13 18.90 -4.50
CA TYR A 267 27.05 17.90 -4.40
C TYR A 267 25.71 18.56 -4.05
N GLY A 268 25.70 19.45 -3.06
CA GLY A 268 24.53 20.25 -2.68
C GLY A 268 24.02 21.14 -3.81
N ALA A 269 24.93 21.78 -4.55
CA ALA A 269 24.59 22.58 -5.73
C ALA A 269 23.92 21.73 -6.83
N LEU A 270 24.38 20.50 -7.06
CA LEU A 270 23.74 19.57 -8.00
C LEU A 270 22.34 19.15 -7.54
N ILE A 271 22.14 18.93 -6.23
CA ILE A 271 20.80 18.66 -5.67
C ILE A 271 19.88 19.86 -5.88
N LEU A 272 20.32 21.07 -5.54
CA LEU A 272 19.55 22.30 -5.74
C LEU A 272 19.21 22.51 -7.22
N ALA A 273 20.18 22.33 -8.11
CA ALA A 273 19.97 22.39 -9.56
C ALA A 273 18.92 21.36 -10.02
N LYS A 274 18.94 20.14 -9.47
CA LYS A 274 17.95 19.10 -9.75
C LYS A 274 16.55 19.49 -9.25
N VAL A 275 16.44 20.05 -8.04
CA VAL A 275 15.16 20.52 -7.48
C VAL A 275 14.59 21.66 -8.33
N VAL A 276 15.42 22.65 -8.69
CA VAL A 276 15.04 23.77 -9.55
C VAL A 276 14.63 23.28 -10.93
N ALA A 277 15.41 22.39 -11.54
CA ALA A 277 15.11 21.81 -12.85
C ALA A 277 13.78 21.02 -12.81
N LEU A 278 13.56 20.18 -11.80
CA LEU A 278 12.33 19.41 -11.67
C LEU A 278 11.11 20.33 -11.44
N GLY A 279 11.27 21.39 -10.64
CA GLY A 279 10.24 22.42 -10.46
C GLY A 279 9.93 23.17 -11.75
N ALA A 280 10.95 23.65 -12.47
CA ALA A 280 10.80 24.37 -13.73
C ALA A 280 10.18 23.49 -14.82
N LEU A 281 10.68 22.27 -15.00
CA LEU A 281 10.11 21.29 -15.95
C LEU A 281 8.68 20.92 -15.57
N GLY A 282 8.36 20.83 -14.27
CA GLY A 282 7.00 20.61 -13.78
C GLY A 282 6.04 21.74 -14.13
N LEU A 283 6.46 23.00 -13.95
CA LEU A 283 5.67 24.18 -14.33
C LEU A 283 5.48 24.29 -15.85
N LEU A 284 6.54 24.04 -16.63
CA LEU A 284 6.47 24.01 -18.09
C LEU A 284 5.56 22.90 -18.59
N GLY A 285 5.66 21.70 -18.00
CA GLY A 285 4.75 20.57 -18.26
C GLY A 285 3.30 20.92 -17.94
N LEU A 286 3.04 21.59 -16.81
CA LEU A 286 1.70 22.04 -16.45
C LEU A 286 1.14 23.08 -17.43
N ALA A 287 1.94 24.07 -17.83
CA ALA A 287 1.57 25.09 -18.79
C ALA A 287 1.27 24.47 -20.18
N GLN A 288 2.15 23.58 -20.63
CA GLN A 288 2.01 22.87 -21.89
C GLN A 288 0.79 21.94 -21.90
N ARG A 289 0.52 21.23 -20.80
CA ARG A 289 -0.68 20.38 -20.65
C ARG A 289 -1.96 21.18 -20.71
N ARG A 290 -2.03 22.37 -20.09
CA ARG A 290 -3.20 23.27 -20.21
C ARG A 290 -3.46 23.65 -21.66
N GLN A 291 -2.42 24.02 -22.41
CA GLN A 291 -2.53 24.40 -23.82
C GLN A 291 -2.91 23.21 -24.72
N VAL A 292 -2.25 22.05 -24.54
CA VAL A 292 -2.50 20.86 -25.36
C VAL A 292 -3.89 20.30 -25.10
N VAL A 293 -4.33 20.22 -23.85
CA VAL A 293 -5.68 19.74 -23.52
C VAL A 293 -6.74 20.67 -24.12
N ALA A 294 -6.55 22.00 -24.07
CA ALA A 294 -7.45 22.94 -24.70
C ALA A 294 -7.54 22.73 -26.23
N ARG A 295 -6.39 22.55 -26.91
CA ARG A 295 -6.34 22.26 -28.35
C ARG A 295 -6.97 20.92 -28.71
N LEU A 296 -6.70 19.86 -27.94
CA LEU A 296 -7.30 18.55 -28.16
C LEU A 296 -8.80 18.54 -27.90
N ARG A 297 -9.33 19.40 -27.02
CA ARG A 297 -10.78 19.57 -26.86
C ARG A 297 -11.43 20.20 -28.10
N GLN A 298 -10.73 21.10 -28.79
CA GLN A 298 -11.20 21.70 -30.04
C GLN A 298 -11.06 20.74 -31.23
N ASP A 299 -9.91 20.08 -31.34
CA ASP A 299 -9.62 19.08 -32.37
C ASP A 299 -9.00 17.81 -31.73
N PRO A 300 -9.84 16.81 -31.39
CA PRO A 300 -9.37 15.54 -30.83
C PRO A 300 -8.47 14.74 -31.78
N SER A 301 -8.49 15.03 -33.08
CA SER A 301 -7.72 14.31 -34.09
C SER A 301 -6.30 14.85 -34.26
N SER A 302 -6.00 16.04 -33.71
CA SER A 302 -4.74 16.75 -33.86
C SER A 302 -3.53 15.89 -33.50
N VAL A 303 -2.80 15.44 -34.51
CA VAL A 303 -1.55 14.68 -34.35
C VAL A 303 -0.45 15.58 -33.80
N ALA A 304 -0.36 16.81 -34.30
CA ALA A 304 0.68 17.75 -33.90
C ALA A 304 0.58 18.14 -32.41
N ALA A 305 -0.64 18.41 -31.90
CA ALA A 305 -0.84 18.73 -30.48
C ALA A 305 -0.45 17.55 -29.57
N PHE A 306 -0.82 16.33 -29.97
CA PHE A 306 -0.46 15.12 -29.23
C PHE A 306 1.04 14.79 -29.32
N ALA A 307 1.65 14.90 -30.50
CA ALA A 307 3.08 14.68 -30.68
C ALA A 307 3.90 15.66 -29.85
N ARG A 308 3.49 16.93 -29.79
CA ARG A 308 4.09 17.94 -28.91
C ARG A 308 3.99 17.55 -27.43
N LEU A 309 2.88 16.94 -27.00
CA LEU A 309 2.76 16.39 -25.64
C LEU A 309 3.85 15.38 -25.36
N VAL A 310 3.92 14.35 -26.19
CA VAL A 310 4.85 13.22 -26.03
C VAL A 310 6.30 13.70 -26.09
N ILE A 311 6.67 14.52 -27.08
CA ILE A 311 8.05 15.00 -27.25
C ILE A 311 8.52 15.79 -26.03
N VAL A 312 7.71 16.72 -25.53
CA VAL A 312 8.09 17.53 -24.35
C VAL A 312 8.19 16.67 -23.11
N GLU A 313 7.25 15.75 -22.88
CA GLU A 313 7.31 14.86 -21.71
C GLU A 313 8.55 13.96 -21.75
N LEU A 314 8.90 13.42 -22.92
CA LEU A 314 10.12 12.62 -23.08
C LEU A 314 11.39 13.46 -22.92
N ALA A 315 11.40 14.69 -23.40
CA ALA A 315 12.53 15.60 -23.18
C ALA A 315 12.71 15.90 -21.69
N VAL A 316 11.61 16.16 -20.97
CA VAL A 316 11.61 16.36 -19.51
C VAL A 316 12.12 15.11 -18.79
N MET A 317 11.61 13.92 -19.14
CA MET A 317 12.06 12.64 -18.57
C MET A 317 13.53 12.38 -18.87
N GLY A 318 13.95 12.51 -20.12
CA GLY A 318 15.32 12.29 -20.57
C GLY A 318 16.32 13.23 -19.91
N ALA A 319 15.96 14.52 -19.76
CA ALA A 319 16.78 15.47 -19.02
C ALA A 319 16.90 15.09 -17.53
N THR A 320 15.78 14.67 -16.91
CA THR A 320 15.77 14.24 -15.50
C THR A 320 16.64 12.99 -15.28
N ILE A 321 16.54 12.01 -16.18
CA ILE A 321 17.36 10.79 -16.16
C ILE A 321 18.83 11.14 -16.39
N GLY A 322 19.14 11.98 -17.38
CA GLY A 322 20.52 12.40 -17.68
C GLY A 322 21.20 13.08 -16.49
N VAL A 323 20.50 14.00 -15.82
CA VAL A 323 21.00 14.64 -14.58
C VAL A 323 21.16 13.62 -13.45
N ALA A 324 20.24 12.68 -13.30
CA ALA A 324 20.35 11.62 -12.29
C ALA A 324 21.54 10.70 -12.54
N THR A 325 21.80 10.31 -13.79
CA THR A 325 22.95 9.48 -14.19
C THR A 325 24.26 10.23 -13.98
N ALA A 326 24.32 11.53 -14.29
CA ALA A 326 25.49 12.36 -14.00
C ALA A 326 25.75 12.46 -12.48
N LEU A 327 24.70 12.65 -11.68
CA LEU A 327 24.80 12.72 -10.21
C LEU A 327 25.18 11.37 -9.57
N ALA A 328 24.80 10.25 -10.18
CA ALA A 328 25.23 8.93 -9.71
C ALA A 328 26.75 8.72 -9.86
N ARG A 329 27.40 9.53 -10.72
CA ARG A 329 28.82 9.44 -11.07
C ARG A 329 29.68 10.46 -10.35
N THR A 330 29.12 11.61 -9.99
CA THR A 330 29.77 12.47 -8.99
C THR A 330 29.73 11.70 -7.67
N GLY A 331 30.90 11.28 -7.19
CA GLY A 331 31.02 10.43 -6.01
C GLY A 331 30.23 10.98 -4.84
N ASN A 332 29.38 10.16 -4.22
CA ASN A 332 28.73 10.52 -2.96
C ASN A 332 29.84 10.67 -1.91
N PRO A 333 30.02 11.87 -1.31
CA PRO A 333 31.10 12.14 -0.36
C PRO A 333 31.08 11.20 0.86
N ASN A 334 29.92 10.64 1.21
CA ASN A 334 29.71 9.83 2.40
C ASN A 334 29.59 8.31 2.10
N LYS A 335 30.34 7.81 1.10
CA LYS A 335 30.19 6.44 0.57
C LYS A 335 30.71 5.31 1.45
N ILE A 336 31.46 5.59 2.52
CA ILE A 336 32.06 4.55 3.35
C ILE A 336 31.20 4.40 4.60
N ARG A 337 30.30 3.42 4.61
CA ARG A 337 29.76 2.92 5.87
C ARG A 337 30.96 2.36 6.65
N PRO A 338 31.27 2.87 7.86
CA PRO A 338 32.26 2.26 8.71
C PRO A 338 31.92 0.78 8.91
N ARG A 339 32.94 -0.07 9.05
CA ARG A 339 32.70 -1.45 9.47
C ARG A 339 31.93 -1.41 10.80
N PRO A 340 30.84 -2.16 10.96
CA PRO A 340 30.08 -2.16 12.20
C PRO A 340 31.00 -2.37 13.40
N GLU A 341 30.89 -1.51 14.42
CA GLU A 341 31.76 -1.58 15.60
C GLU A 341 31.28 -2.66 16.58
N THR A 342 29.99 -3.01 16.52
CA THR A 342 29.36 -3.98 17.43
C THR A 342 28.55 -5.03 16.67
N ILE A 343 28.29 -6.18 17.31
CA ILE A 343 27.38 -7.21 16.77
C ILE A 343 25.97 -6.64 16.61
N ALA A 344 25.50 -5.82 17.56
CA ALA A 344 24.21 -5.17 17.48
C ALA A 344 24.08 -4.27 16.23
N GLU A 345 25.12 -3.51 15.90
CA GLU A 345 25.14 -2.71 14.67
C GLU A 345 25.23 -3.59 13.41
N ALA A 346 25.96 -4.70 13.46
CA ALA A 346 26.05 -5.64 12.36
C ALA A 346 24.71 -6.32 12.05
N LEU A 347 23.94 -6.69 13.07
CA LEU A 347 22.64 -7.35 12.93
C LEU A 347 21.51 -6.39 12.57
N THR A 348 21.46 -5.23 13.25
CA THR A 348 20.35 -4.29 13.05
C THR A 348 20.56 -3.37 11.86
N ASN A 349 21.84 -3.11 11.51
CA ASN A 349 22.32 -2.01 10.67
C ASN A 349 22.31 -0.61 11.32
N TYR A 350 22.17 -0.52 12.64
CA TYR A 350 21.94 0.72 13.36
C TYR A 350 22.96 0.86 14.50
N PRO A 351 23.57 2.05 14.70
CA PRO A 351 24.36 2.27 15.89
C PRO A 351 23.45 2.14 17.11
N MET A 352 23.88 1.35 18.08
CA MET A 352 23.10 1.10 19.28
C MET A 352 23.08 2.35 20.16
N PRO A 353 21.90 2.87 20.55
CA PRO A 353 21.82 3.99 21.46
C PRO A 353 22.26 3.58 22.87
N SER A 354 22.65 4.58 23.67
CA SER A 354 22.76 4.41 25.13
C SER A 354 21.42 3.97 25.71
N GLY A 355 21.44 3.27 26.84
CA GLY A 355 20.23 2.78 27.49
C GLY A 355 19.15 3.86 27.70
N PRO A 356 17.86 3.47 27.59
CA PRO A 356 16.76 4.42 27.69
C PRO A 356 16.71 5.11 29.05
N THR A 357 16.37 6.39 29.05
CA THR A 357 16.08 7.21 30.24
C THR A 357 14.64 7.71 30.21
N GLY A 358 14.15 8.30 31.30
CA GLY A 358 12.82 8.92 31.30
C GLY A 358 12.65 9.99 30.21
N ALA A 359 13.70 10.77 29.91
CA ALA A 359 13.68 11.76 28.83
C ALA A 359 13.60 11.13 27.44
N SER A 360 14.16 9.93 27.26
CA SER A 360 14.23 9.23 25.97
C SER A 360 12.86 9.01 25.35
N TRP A 361 11.79 8.85 26.14
CA TRP A 361 10.41 8.74 25.64
C TRP A 361 9.96 9.87 24.72
N ILE A 362 10.56 11.05 24.88
CA ILE A 362 10.23 12.28 24.14
C ILE A 362 11.39 12.71 23.25
N THR A 363 12.64 12.56 23.72
CA THR A 363 13.82 13.09 23.04
C THR A 363 14.49 12.09 22.09
N MET A 364 14.30 10.78 22.30
CA MET A 364 14.86 9.78 21.39
C MET A 364 14.03 9.78 20.11
N TRP A 365 14.68 10.18 19.01
CA TRP A 365 13.99 10.36 17.74
C TRP A 365 14.90 10.03 16.57
N ARG A 366 14.39 9.21 15.66
CA ARG A 366 14.97 8.97 14.33
C ARG A 366 13.85 8.97 13.32
N TRP A 367 13.94 9.81 12.30
CA TRP A 367 12.87 9.87 11.31
C TRP A 367 12.83 8.60 10.45
N ASP A 368 11.78 7.79 10.60
CA ASP A 368 11.43 6.77 9.61
C ASP A 368 10.78 7.45 8.40
N TYR A 369 11.52 7.51 7.30
CA TYR A 369 11.08 8.23 6.11
C TYR A 369 9.93 7.54 5.39
N LEU A 370 9.73 6.22 5.52
CA LEU A 370 8.59 5.54 4.91
C LEU A 370 7.33 5.91 5.67
N TRP A 371 7.28 5.56 6.95
CA TRP A 371 6.09 5.73 7.77
C TRP A 371 5.79 7.19 8.06
N GLY A 372 6.83 8.01 8.30
CA GLY A 372 6.71 9.45 8.43
C GLY A 372 6.14 10.12 7.18
N THR A 373 6.61 9.76 5.98
CA THR A 373 6.07 10.32 4.73
C THR A 373 4.64 9.86 4.48
N VAL A 374 4.34 8.58 4.67
CA VAL A 374 2.96 8.05 4.55
C VAL A 374 2.01 8.79 5.50
N ALA A 375 2.41 8.97 6.76
CA ALA A 375 1.64 9.68 7.77
C ALA A 375 1.40 11.15 7.40
N VAL A 376 2.45 11.88 7.01
CA VAL A 376 2.35 13.29 6.62
C VAL A 376 1.46 13.46 5.39
N ILE A 377 1.59 12.60 4.37
CA ILE A 377 0.72 12.63 3.19
C ILE A 377 -0.72 12.31 3.58
N ALA A 378 -0.94 11.29 4.41
CA ALA A 378 -2.27 10.93 4.87
C ALA A 378 -2.96 12.06 5.63
N ILE A 379 -2.24 12.75 6.53
CA ILE A 379 -2.70 13.95 7.23
C ILE A 379 -3.04 15.07 6.24
N ALA A 380 -2.11 15.40 5.33
CA ALA A 380 -2.29 16.48 4.36
C ALA A 380 -3.47 16.24 3.41
N LEU A 381 -3.64 15.01 2.93
CA LEU A 381 -4.77 14.63 2.07
C LEU A 381 -6.11 14.74 2.80
N TYR A 382 -6.17 14.28 4.06
CA TYR A 382 -7.38 14.34 4.87
C TYR A 382 -7.75 15.79 5.21
N VAL A 383 -6.80 16.58 5.72
CA VAL A 383 -7.03 18.01 6.03
C VAL A 383 -7.38 18.79 4.78
N GLY A 384 -6.71 18.54 3.65
CA GLY A 384 -7.05 19.15 2.37
C GLY A 384 -8.45 18.76 1.86
N ALA A 385 -8.89 17.52 2.10
CA ALA A 385 -10.24 17.08 1.79
C ALA A 385 -11.29 17.74 2.69
N VAL A 386 -11.03 17.89 3.99
CA VAL A 386 -11.87 18.65 4.93
C VAL A 386 -11.96 20.13 4.54
N ALA A 387 -10.82 20.76 4.22
CA ALA A 387 -10.80 22.16 3.76
C ALA A 387 -11.60 22.34 2.46
N ARG A 388 -11.54 21.38 1.53
CA ARG A 388 -12.36 21.39 0.31
C ARG A 388 -13.85 21.24 0.61
N LEU A 389 -14.20 20.43 1.61
CA LEU A 389 -15.57 20.23 2.06
C LEU A 389 -16.13 21.51 2.70
N HIS A 390 -15.37 22.14 3.60
CA HIS A 390 -15.74 23.42 4.21
C HIS A 390 -15.88 24.55 3.18
N LYS A 391 -15.00 24.62 2.18
CA LYS A 391 -15.13 25.61 1.07
C LYS A 391 -16.40 25.43 0.24
N ARG A 392 -17.03 24.25 0.26
CA ARG A 392 -18.32 23.99 -0.40
C ARG A 392 -19.53 24.33 0.49
N GLY A 393 -19.30 24.72 1.74
CA GLY A 393 -20.37 25.01 2.73
C GLY A 393 -20.79 23.80 3.57
N ASP A 394 -20.21 22.63 3.34
CA ASP A 394 -20.51 21.42 4.12
C ASP A 394 -19.77 21.43 5.47
N ARG A 395 -20.35 20.83 6.51
CA ARG A 395 -19.72 20.69 7.83
C ARG A 395 -19.03 19.33 7.99
N TRP A 396 -17.85 19.31 8.60
CA TRP A 396 -17.16 18.08 9.03
C TRP A 396 -16.89 18.11 10.54
N PRO A 397 -17.17 17.04 11.31
CA PRO A 397 -16.90 17.02 12.74
C PRO A 397 -15.40 17.15 13.04
N ILE A 398 -15.02 18.14 13.86
CA ILE A 398 -13.60 18.39 14.17
C ILE A 398 -12.95 17.20 14.88
N GLY A 399 -13.70 16.48 15.72
CA GLY A 399 -13.24 15.27 16.41
C GLY A 399 -12.74 14.19 15.46
N ARG A 400 -13.32 14.07 14.25
CA ARG A 400 -12.82 13.13 13.22
C ARG A 400 -11.46 13.55 12.66
N THR A 401 -11.24 14.85 12.51
CA THR A 401 -9.96 15.41 12.06
C THR A 401 -8.89 15.25 13.13
N ILE A 402 -9.22 15.53 14.39
CA ILE A 402 -8.32 15.31 15.54
C ILE A 402 -7.95 13.84 15.62
N SER A 403 -8.94 12.94 15.54
CA SER A 403 -8.70 11.49 15.54
C SER A 403 -7.75 11.07 14.42
N TRP A 404 -7.95 11.57 13.20
CA TRP A 404 -7.03 11.26 12.09
C TRP A 404 -5.60 11.70 12.37
N VAL A 405 -5.42 12.94 12.84
CA VAL A 405 -4.09 13.51 13.12
C VAL A 405 -3.42 12.77 14.27
N VAL A 406 -4.14 12.49 15.35
CA VAL A 406 -3.63 11.74 16.51
C VAL A 406 -3.24 10.32 16.13
N GLY A 407 -4.04 9.62 15.32
CA GLY A 407 -3.72 8.25 14.87
C GLY A 407 -2.42 8.20 14.06
N TRP A 408 -2.25 9.10 13.10
CA TRP A 408 -1.01 9.17 12.32
C TRP A 408 0.18 9.70 13.13
N PHE A 409 -0.04 10.60 14.09
CA PHE A 409 1.02 11.04 15.00
C PHE A 409 1.46 9.91 15.93
N ALA A 410 0.54 9.08 16.42
CA ALA A 410 0.87 7.88 17.20
C ALA A 410 1.68 6.87 16.38
N LEU A 411 1.38 6.72 15.07
CA LEU A 411 2.21 5.92 14.18
C LEU A 411 3.62 6.51 14.06
N ILE A 412 3.74 7.82 13.80
CA ILE A 412 5.04 8.50 13.72
C ILE A 412 5.81 8.31 15.04
N TRP A 413 5.18 8.48 16.19
CA TRP A 413 5.85 8.30 17.47
C TRP A 413 6.28 6.84 17.69
N ALA A 414 5.46 5.86 17.30
CA ALA A 414 5.81 4.45 17.41
C ALA A 414 6.99 4.06 16.50
N THR A 415 7.04 4.56 15.26
CA THR A 415 8.08 4.18 14.28
C THR A 415 9.32 5.06 14.37
N CYS A 416 9.17 6.35 14.67
CA CYS A 416 10.26 7.33 14.69
C CYS A 416 10.77 7.66 16.10
N GLY A 417 9.95 7.46 17.13
CA GLY A 417 10.30 7.77 18.52
C GLY A 417 11.04 6.63 19.22
N ALA A 418 11.09 6.71 20.56
CA ALA A 418 11.73 5.71 21.41
C ALA A 418 11.32 4.26 21.10
N PRO A 419 10.03 3.90 20.88
CA PRO A 419 9.65 2.52 20.58
C PRO A 419 10.33 1.96 19.32
N GLY A 420 10.41 2.75 18.25
CA GLY A 420 11.05 2.32 17.00
C GLY A 420 12.57 2.28 17.07
N VAL A 421 13.18 3.17 17.86
CA VAL A 421 14.64 3.19 18.04
C VAL A 421 15.10 2.02 18.92
N PHE A 422 14.51 1.85 20.11
CA PHE A 422 14.92 0.78 21.03
C PHE A 422 14.37 -0.59 20.64
N GLY A 423 13.23 -0.64 19.95
CA GLY A 423 12.58 -1.89 19.52
C GLY A 423 13.35 -2.69 18.47
N ARG A 424 14.45 -2.13 17.93
CA ARG A 424 15.43 -2.87 17.11
C ARG A 424 16.36 -3.76 17.94
N PHE A 425 16.52 -3.45 19.23
CA PHE A 425 17.49 -4.09 20.12
C PHE A 425 16.84 -4.85 21.27
N SER A 426 15.61 -4.48 21.66
CA SER A 426 14.91 -5.03 22.82
C SER A 426 13.52 -5.52 22.45
N PHE A 427 13.16 -6.69 23.00
CA PHE A 427 11.85 -7.32 22.81
C PHE A 427 10.74 -6.49 23.46
N SER A 428 10.95 -5.97 24.68
CA SER A 428 9.94 -5.16 25.36
C SER A 428 9.62 -3.87 24.61
N TRP A 429 10.63 -3.18 24.08
CA TRP A 429 10.45 -2.00 23.24
C TRP A 429 9.83 -2.31 21.89
N HIS A 430 10.19 -3.45 21.27
CA HIS A 430 9.53 -3.95 20.08
C HIS A 430 8.03 -4.13 20.34
N MET A 431 7.68 -4.69 21.50
CA MET A 431 6.29 -4.90 21.88
C MET A 431 5.52 -3.59 22.06
N ILE A 432 6.15 -2.52 22.57
CA ILE A 432 5.52 -1.19 22.63
C ILE A 432 5.17 -0.69 21.23
N LEU A 433 6.13 -0.71 20.30
CA LEU A 433 5.88 -0.33 18.90
C LEU A 433 4.73 -1.15 18.33
N HIS A 434 4.81 -2.47 18.49
CA HIS A 434 3.85 -3.40 17.93
C HIS A 434 2.43 -3.16 18.47
N MET A 435 2.28 -3.00 19.79
CA MET A 435 0.97 -2.77 20.42
C MET A 435 0.37 -1.41 20.03
N VAL A 436 1.20 -0.37 19.91
CA VAL A 436 0.72 0.96 19.48
C VAL A 436 0.23 0.92 18.04
N VAL A 437 0.99 0.30 17.13
CA VAL A 437 0.63 0.13 15.72
C VAL A 437 -0.62 -0.74 15.56
N ALA A 438 -0.72 -1.84 16.30
CA ALA A 438 -1.78 -2.83 16.14
C ALA A 438 -3.09 -2.45 16.85
N MET A 439 -3.04 -1.70 17.95
CA MET A 439 -4.23 -1.44 18.80
C MET A 439 -4.56 0.03 18.95
N VAL A 440 -3.58 0.90 19.15
CA VAL A 440 -3.83 2.32 19.44
C VAL A 440 -4.11 3.10 18.15
N VAL A 441 -3.20 3.05 17.18
CA VAL A 441 -3.34 3.76 15.90
C VAL A 441 -4.67 3.45 15.21
N PRO A 442 -5.11 2.18 15.09
CA PRO A 442 -6.29 1.87 14.30
C PRO A 442 -7.60 2.40 14.86
N ILE A 443 -7.75 2.49 16.19
CA ILE A 443 -8.93 3.09 16.84
C ILE A 443 -9.12 4.51 16.30
N PHE A 444 -8.06 5.31 16.32
CA PHE A 444 -8.10 6.69 15.87
C PHE A 444 -8.35 6.81 14.36
N LEU A 445 -7.73 5.95 13.54
CA LEU A 445 -7.91 5.98 12.09
C LEU A 445 -9.34 5.58 11.67
N VAL A 446 -9.94 4.62 12.36
CA VAL A 446 -11.32 4.16 12.10
C VAL A 446 -12.35 5.21 12.53
N LEU A 447 -12.15 5.87 13.68
CA LEU A 447 -13.06 6.92 14.17
C LEU A 447 -13.04 8.18 13.30
N ALA A 448 -11.95 8.41 12.57
CA ALA A 448 -11.84 9.52 11.62
C ALA A 448 -12.79 9.41 10.41
N GLY A 449 -13.29 8.21 10.09
CA GLY A 449 -14.17 7.97 8.94
C GLY A 449 -13.59 8.41 7.59
N PRO A 450 -12.35 7.98 7.22
CA PRO A 450 -11.70 8.39 5.99
C PRO A 450 -12.46 7.98 4.72
N ILE A 451 -13.14 6.83 4.71
CA ILE A 451 -13.89 6.36 3.54
C ILE A 451 -15.08 7.28 3.27
N THR A 452 -15.79 7.70 4.32
CA THR A 452 -16.88 8.67 4.24
C THR A 452 -16.40 10.01 3.67
N LEU A 453 -15.22 10.48 4.10
CA LEU A 453 -14.64 11.72 3.60
C LEU A 453 -14.33 11.62 2.11
N VAL A 454 -13.71 10.52 1.66
CA VAL A 454 -13.45 10.26 0.23
C VAL A 454 -14.77 10.24 -0.55
N ALA A 455 -15.80 9.56 -0.06
CA ALA A 455 -17.09 9.46 -0.74
C ALA A 455 -17.81 10.82 -0.89
N ARG A 456 -17.62 11.74 0.07
CA ARG A 456 -18.18 13.11 0.04
C ARG A 456 -17.39 14.06 -0.85
N VAL A 457 -16.06 13.94 -0.87
CA VAL A 457 -15.19 14.91 -1.54
C VAL A 457 -14.92 14.55 -3.01
N ALA A 458 -14.72 13.26 -3.30
CA ALA A 458 -14.38 12.80 -4.64
C ALA A 458 -15.61 12.72 -5.56
N ALA A 459 -15.44 13.22 -6.80
CA ALA A 459 -16.50 13.25 -7.79
C ALA A 459 -16.86 11.83 -8.27
N HIS A 460 -18.16 11.52 -8.31
CA HIS A 460 -18.66 10.27 -8.86
C HIS A 460 -18.54 10.25 -10.38
N ARG A 461 -18.00 9.15 -10.93
CA ARG A 461 -17.82 8.96 -12.38
C ARG A 461 -18.92 8.07 -12.95
N LYS A 462 -19.59 8.56 -13.99
CA LYS A 462 -20.72 7.86 -14.65
C LYS A 462 -20.34 7.11 -15.94
N ASP A 463 -19.04 7.06 -16.27
CA ASP A 463 -18.54 6.53 -17.54
C ASP A 463 -17.78 5.20 -17.39
N GLY A 464 -18.02 4.50 -16.27
CA GLY A 464 -17.42 3.21 -15.92
C GLY A 464 -15.98 3.27 -15.42
N THR A 465 -15.31 4.44 -15.47
CA THR A 465 -13.92 4.54 -15.00
C THR A 465 -13.78 4.51 -13.48
N TYR A 466 -12.72 3.87 -13.01
CA TYR A 466 -12.39 3.86 -11.59
C TYR A 466 -11.66 5.14 -11.16
N GLY A 467 -12.33 6.01 -10.40
CA GLY A 467 -11.72 7.10 -9.65
C GLY A 467 -11.49 6.73 -8.19
N PRO A 468 -10.92 7.64 -7.37
CA PRO A 468 -10.68 7.37 -5.95
C PRO A 468 -11.95 6.93 -5.20
N ARG A 469 -13.10 7.54 -5.50
CA ARG A 469 -14.39 7.17 -4.92
C ARG A 469 -14.81 5.76 -5.32
N GLU A 470 -14.74 5.44 -6.61
CA GLU A 470 -15.19 4.15 -7.14
C GLU A 470 -14.29 3.00 -6.65
N ILE A 471 -12.97 3.23 -6.54
CA ILE A 471 -12.03 2.23 -6.00
C ILE A 471 -12.34 1.94 -4.53
N VAL A 472 -12.43 2.99 -3.70
CA VAL A 472 -12.67 2.83 -2.26
C VAL A 472 -14.04 2.22 -2.01
N LEU A 473 -15.11 2.72 -2.65
CA LEU A 473 -16.45 2.15 -2.48
C LEU A 473 -16.56 0.75 -3.08
N GLY A 474 -15.84 0.45 -4.17
CA GLY A 474 -15.79 -0.89 -4.76
C GLY A 474 -15.16 -1.90 -3.82
N LEU A 475 -14.06 -1.53 -3.14
CA LEU A 475 -13.43 -2.36 -2.10
C LEU A 475 -14.39 -2.57 -0.92
N VAL A 476 -15.01 -1.50 -0.45
CA VAL A 476 -15.89 -1.49 0.72
C VAL A 476 -17.14 -2.36 0.55
N HIS A 477 -17.71 -2.39 -0.65
CA HIS A 477 -18.87 -3.22 -0.98
C HIS A 477 -18.50 -4.58 -1.59
N SER A 478 -17.22 -4.94 -1.60
CA SER A 478 -16.78 -6.22 -2.16
C SER A 478 -17.18 -7.39 -1.25
N LYS A 479 -17.49 -8.54 -1.86
CA LYS A 479 -17.73 -9.80 -1.10
C LYS A 479 -16.50 -10.24 -0.30
N TYR A 480 -15.31 -9.93 -0.81
CA TYR A 480 -14.06 -10.20 -0.12
C TYR A 480 -13.97 -9.42 1.19
N LEU A 481 -14.17 -8.09 1.14
CA LEU A 481 -14.20 -7.31 2.38
C LEU A 481 -15.36 -7.72 3.27
N ALA A 482 -16.53 -8.09 2.73
CA ALA A 482 -17.63 -8.59 3.54
C ALA A 482 -17.27 -9.89 4.31
N ALA A 483 -16.48 -10.78 3.71
CA ALA A 483 -15.98 -11.97 4.39
C ALA A 483 -14.92 -11.64 5.44
N TRP A 484 -13.96 -10.77 5.11
CA TRP A 484 -12.88 -10.37 6.04
C TRP A 484 -13.36 -9.46 7.17
N ALA A 485 -14.37 -8.64 6.92
CA ALA A 485 -15.01 -7.79 7.92
C ALA A 485 -16.12 -8.53 8.71
N ASN A 486 -16.18 -9.86 8.64
CA ASN A 486 -16.90 -10.65 9.61
C ASN A 486 -16.19 -10.51 10.98
N PRO A 487 -16.88 -10.18 12.08
CA PRO A 487 -16.24 -9.98 13.39
C PRO A 487 -15.38 -11.15 13.86
N VAL A 488 -15.78 -12.39 13.58
CA VAL A 488 -15.01 -13.59 13.97
C VAL A 488 -13.76 -13.72 13.10
N VAL A 489 -13.87 -13.49 11.79
CA VAL A 489 -12.72 -13.54 10.87
C VAL A 489 -11.72 -12.43 11.21
N ALA A 490 -12.20 -11.22 11.49
CA ALA A 490 -11.37 -10.10 11.92
C ALA A 490 -10.68 -10.38 13.26
N ALA A 491 -11.38 -10.98 14.23
CA ALA A 491 -10.80 -11.39 15.51
C ALA A 491 -9.73 -12.49 15.35
N ILE A 492 -10.00 -13.52 14.54
CA ILE A 492 -9.04 -14.59 14.22
C ILE A 492 -7.82 -14.01 13.50
N ASN A 493 -8.01 -13.12 12.53
CA ASN A 493 -6.90 -12.46 11.86
C ASN A 493 -6.07 -11.62 12.85
N PHE A 494 -6.73 -10.88 13.73
CA PHE A 494 -6.05 -10.05 14.73
C PHE A 494 -5.25 -10.90 15.75
N SER A 495 -5.91 -11.78 16.49
CA SER A 495 -5.26 -12.59 17.54
C SER A 495 -4.44 -13.76 16.98
N GLY A 496 -4.92 -14.43 15.95
CA GLY A 496 -4.23 -15.57 15.34
C GLY A 496 -2.95 -15.16 14.63
N SER A 497 -2.89 -13.95 14.05
CA SER A 497 -1.65 -13.46 13.46
C SER A 497 -0.56 -13.14 14.48
N LEU A 498 -0.90 -12.77 15.72
CA LEU A 498 0.09 -12.65 16.80
C LEU A 498 0.78 -13.99 17.06
N ILE A 499 0.00 -15.06 17.18
CA ILE A 499 0.54 -16.41 17.42
C ILE A 499 1.41 -16.84 16.24
N LEU A 500 0.89 -16.72 15.00
CA LEU A 500 1.65 -17.08 13.81
C LEU A 500 2.92 -16.26 13.65
N PHE A 501 2.90 -14.97 13.98
CA PHE A 501 4.06 -14.11 13.84
C PHE A 501 5.15 -14.47 14.85
N TYR A 502 4.82 -14.51 16.13
CA TYR A 502 5.81 -14.71 17.21
C TYR A 502 6.33 -16.15 17.34
N TYR A 503 5.52 -17.15 16.99
CA TYR A 503 5.88 -18.57 17.14
C TYR A 503 6.34 -19.24 15.83
N THR A 504 6.59 -18.46 14.77
CA THR A 504 7.18 -18.97 13.51
C THR A 504 8.37 -18.10 13.10
N PRO A 505 9.13 -18.47 12.05
CA PRO A 505 10.25 -17.66 11.57
C PRO A 505 9.90 -16.24 11.09
N PHE A 506 8.61 -15.87 11.02
CA PHE A 506 8.21 -14.52 10.61
C PHE A 506 8.71 -13.42 11.56
N PHE A 507 8.77 -13.70 12.87
CA PHE A 507 9.30 -12.72 13.82
C PHE A 507 10.78 -12.46 13.59
N GLU A 508 11.59 -13.51 13.48
CA GLU A 508 13.02 -13.38 13.20
C GLU A 508 13.28 -12.74 11.83
N LEU A 509 12.47 -13.07 10.82
CA LEU A 509 12.54 -12.41 9.51
C LEU A 509 12.25 -10.90 9.61
N ALA A 510 11.31 -10.49 10.46
CA ALA A 510 10.98 -9.08 10.67
C ALA A 510 12.02 -8.31 11.50
N LEU A 511 12.85 -9.01 12.28
CA LEU A 511 13.98 -8.41 13.00
C LEU A 511 15.23 -8.29 12.11
N THR A 512 15.45 -9.27 11.22
CA THR A 512 16.67 -9.38 10.41
C THR A 512 16.55 -8.76 9.02
N THR A 513 15.33 -8.53 8.53
CA THR A 513 15.10 -7.94 7.20
C THR A 513 14.18 -6.73 7.26
N HIS A 514 14.55 -5.70 6.49
CA HIS A 514 13.72 -4.50 6.31
C HIS A 514 12.33 -4.84 5.77
N THR A 515 12.28 -5.74 4.79
CA THR A 515 11.03 -6.20 4.18
C THR A 515 10.10 -6.86 5.19
N GLY A 516 10.64 -7.76 6.03
CA GLY A 516 9.87 -8.39 7.09
C GLY A 516 9.29 -7.36 8.05
N HIS A 517 10.08 -6.36 8.45
CA HIS A 517 9.63 -5.27 9.32
C HIS A 517 8.50 -4.43 8.71
N VAL A 518 8.64 -4.03 7.44
CA VAL A 518 7.61 -3.28 6.71
C VAL A 518 6.32 -4.10 6.59
N LEU A 519 6.42 -5.39 6.23
CA LEU A 519 5.27 -6.29 6.12
C LEU A 519 4.57 -6.49 7.47
N MET A 520 5.33 -6.60 8.57
CA MET A 520 4.79 -6.64 9.93
C MET A 520 3.95 -5.39 10.22
N ILE A 521 4.50 -4.18 10.03
CA ILE A 521 3.77 -2.93 10.29
C ILE A 521 2.52 -2.84 9.42
N ILE A 522 2.61 -3.14 8.12
CA ILE A 522 1.45 -3.17 7.22
C ILE A 522 0.38 -4.12 7.74
N HIS A 523 0.75 -5.37 8.01
CA HIS A 523 -0.19 -6.42 8.43
C HIS A 523 -0.89 -6.04 9.73
N PHE A 524 -0.16 -5.69 10.78
CA PHE A 524 -0.75 -5.42 12.09
C PHE A 524 -1.53 -4.10 12.14
N LEU A 525 -1.11 -3.08 11.40
CA LEU A 525 -1.91 -1.86 11.22
C LEU A 525 -3.24 -2.17 10.52
N LEU A 526 -3.22 -2.96 9.45
CA LEU A 526 -4.44 -3.33 8.70
C LEU A 526 -5.33 -4.31 9.49
N ALA A 527 -4.75 -5.27 10.19
CA ALA A 527 -5.47 -6.22 11.04
C ALA A 527 -6.19 -5.49 12.18
N GLY A 528 -5.49 -4.59 12.87
CA GLY A 528 -6.07 -3.73 13.89
C GLY A 528 -7.14 -2.79 13.34
N TYR A 529 -6.91 -2.21 12.15
CA TYR A 529 -7.90 -1.35 11.48
C TYR A 529 -9.17 -2.11 11.13
N LEU A 530 -9.03 -3.31 10.55
CA LEU A 530 -10.15 -4.17 10.22
C LEU A 530 -10.93 -4.56 11.47
N PHE A 531 -10.25 -4.99 12.53
CA PHE A 531 -10.89 -5.36 13.80
C PHE A 531 -11.65 -4.17 14.42
N CYS A 532 -11.00 -3.01 14.53
CA CYS A 532 -11.63 -1.78 15.03
C CYS A 532 -12.81 -1.34 14.14
N MET A 533 -12.68 -1.44 12.81
CA MET A 533 -13.72 -1.08 11.86
C MET A 533 -14.98 -1.93 12.06
N VAL A 534 -14.82 -3.22 12.31
CA VAL A 534 -15.96 -4.13 12.52
C VAL A 534 -16.68 -3.87 13.84
N LEU A 535 -15.95 -3.46 14.88
CA LEU A 535 -16.53 -3.14 16.18
C LEU A 535 -17.19 -1.75 16.21
N VAL A 536 -16.45 -0.70 15.85
CA VAL A 536 -16.85 0.71 16.05
C VAL A 536 -16.86 1.56 14.78
N GLY A 537 -16.52 1.00 13.61
CA GLY A 537 -16.29 1.76 12.38
C GLY A 537 -17.46 2.61 11.91
N THR A 538 -17.21 3.88 11.58
CA THR A 538 -18.29 4.83 11.20
C THR A 538 -18.51 4.95 9.69
N ASP A 539 -17.62 4.31 8.92
CA ASP A 539 -17.63 4.34 7.47
C ASP A 539 -18.67 3.38 6.88
N PRO A 540 -19.13 3.62 5.64
CA PRO A 540 -19.97 2.67 4.93
C PRO A 540 -19.24 1.33 4.81
N GLY A 541 -19.98 0.22 4.85
CA GLY A 541 -19.42 -1.12 4.80
C GLY A 541 -20.46 -2.21 5.03
N PRO A 542 -20.01 -3.46 5.21
CA PRO A 542 -20.88 -4.60 5.50
C PRO A 542 -21.77 -4.36 6.73
N ARG A 543 -22.94 -5.00 6.76
CA ARG A 543 -23.88 -4.87 7.87
C ARG A 543 -23.22 -5.29 9.17
N LYS A 544 -23.22 -4.40 10.15
CA LYS A 544 -22.69 -4.69 11.49
C LYS A 544 -23.56 -5.69 12.23
N TRP A 545 -22.93 -6.53 13.04
CA TRP A 545 -23.62 -7.41 13.97
C TRP A 545 -24.27 -6.62 15.12
N ALA A 546 -25.21 -7.27 15.82
CA ALA A 546 -25.81 -6.71 17.03
C ALA A 546 -24.72 -6.25 18.02
N PRO A 547 -24.90 -5.12 18.72
CA PRO A 547 -23.91 -4.60 19.67
C PRO A 547 -23.45 -5.63 20.71
N SER A 548 -24.37 -6.44 21.25
CA SER A 548 -24.07 -7.51 22.20
C SER A 548 -23.10 -8.55 21.63
N LEU A 549 -23.32 -9.03 20.40
CA LEU A 549 -22.43 -9.98 19.73
C LEU A 549 -21.05 -9.37 19.45
N ARG A 550 -20.98 -8.07 19.12
CA ARG A 550 -19.71 -7.36 18.98
C ARG A 550 -18.95 -7.29 20.31
N LEU A 551 -19.64 -7.07 21.42
CA LEU A 551 -19.04 -7.12 22.77
C LEU A 551 -18.54 -8.54 23.10
N VAL A 552 -19.31 -9.58 22.81
CA VAL A 552 -18.87 -10.97 23.00
C VAL A 552 -17.59 -11.25 22.22
N VAL A 553 -17.55 -10.90 20.93
CA VAL A 553 -16.36 -11.06 20.09
C VAL A 553 -15.17 -10.29 20.66
N LEU A 554 -15.40 -9.05 21.10
CA LEU A 554 -14.37 -8.24 21.74
C LEU A 554 -13.85 -8.91 23.02
N PHE A 555 -14.69 -9.33 23.95
CA PHE A 555 -14.27 -9.98 25.19
C PHE A 555 -13.54 -11.29 24.93
N VAL A 556 -14.00 -12.11 24.00
CA VAL A 556 -13.28 -13.33 23.59
C VAL A 556 -11.89 -12.99 23.06
N THR A 557 -11.79 -11.97 22.21
CA THR A 557 -10.51 -11.52 21.62
C THR A 557 -9.56 -10.97 22.69
N ILE A 558 -10.08 -10.18 23.65
CA ILE A 558 -9.33 -9.69 24.81
C ILE A 558 -8.77 -10.86 25.61
N SER A 559 -9.58 -11.87 25.91
CA SER A 559 -9.13 -13.06 26.64
C SER A 559 -7.97 -13.76 25.92
N PHE A 560 -8.09 -13.99 24.60
CA PHE A 560 -7.01 -14.58 23.80
C PHE A 560 -5.73 -13.75 23.85
N HIS A 561 -5.86 -12.43 23.75
CA HIS A 561 -4.73 -11.49 23.81
C HIS A 561 -4.06 -11.49 25.20
N ALA A 562 -4.84 -11.53 26.27
CA ALA A 562 -4.34 -11.63 27.63
C ALA A 562 -3.56 -12.93 27.84
N PHE A 563 -4.08 -14.06 27.35
CA PHE A 563 -3.36 -15.34 27.39
C PHE A 563 -2.05 -15.31 26.59
N PHE A 564 -2.02 -14.62 25.44
CA PHE A 564 -0.78 -14.43 24.68
C PHE A 564 0.29 -13.70 25.52
N GLY A 565 -0.08 -12.61 26.21
CA GLY A 565 0.83 -11.89 27.11
C GLY A 565 1.35 -12.77 28.25
N VAL A 566 0.45 -13.48 28.95
CA VAL A 566 0.79 -14.40 30.05
C VAL A 566 1.66 -15.58 29.57
N ALA A 567 1.38 -16.14 28.39
CA ALA A 567 2.19 -17.18 27.81
C ALA A 567 3.63 -16.69 27.55
N MET A 568 3.80 -15.47 27.04
CA MET A 568 5.13 -14.87 26.87
C MET A 568 5.85 -14.61 28.20
N MET A 569 5.13 -14.16 29.22
CA MET A 569 5.69 -13.99 30.58
C MET A 569 6.15 -15.30 31.22
N SER A 570 5.55 -16.42 30.82
CA SER A 570 5.79 -17.74 31.40
C SER A 570 6.76 -18.60 30.59
N MET A 571 7.25 -18.11 29.44
CA MET A 571 8.18 -18.84 28.58
C MET A 571 9.60 -18.84 29.17
N ASN A 572 10.21 -20.02 29.18
CA ASN A 572 11.62 -20.22 29.58
C ASN A 572 12.57 -20.28 28.37
N THR A 573 12.04 -20.10 27.16
CA THR A 573 12.77 -20.11 25.89
C THR A 573 12.65 -18.74 25.23
N LEU A 574 13.74 -18.30 24.62
CA LEU A 574 13.78 -17.02 23.92
C LEU A 574 13.14 -17.15 22.53
N LEU A 575 12.19 -16.28 22.22
CA LEU A 575 11.67 -16.13 20.86
C LEU A 575 12.74 -15.48 19.98
N ALA A 576 12.85 -15.93 18.73
CA ALA A 576 13.89 -15.50 17.79
C ALA A 576 15.31 -15.60 18.41
N GLU A 577 15.62 -16.76 18.99
CA GLU A 577 16.91 -17.04 19.65
C GLU A 577 18.12 -16.73 18.74
N GLY A 578 18.02 -17.00 17.43
CA GLY A 578 19.06 -16.67 16.45
C GLY A 578 19.42 -15.18 16.39
N PHE A 579 18.49 -14.29 16.77
CA PHE A 579 18.71 -12.85 16.87
C PHE A 579 19.01 -12.42 18.31
N PHE A 580 18.06 -12.65 19.23
CA PHE A 580 18.17 -12.13 20.60
C PHE A 580 19.20 -12.85 21.47
N GLY A 581 19.57 -14.09 21.12
CA GLY A 581 20.62 -14.84 21.80
C GLY A 581 22.03 -14.40 21.42
N VAL A 582 22.19 -13.75 20.25
CA VAL A 582 23.49 -13.31 19.73
C VAL A 582 23.70 -11.80 19.89
N ILE A 583 22.61 -11.02 19.92
CA ILE A 583 22.70 -9.57 20.05
C ILE A 583 23.13 -9.14 21.46
N ASP A 584 24.29 -8.49 21.55
CA ASP A 584 24.76 -7.89 22.80
C ASP A 584 24.16 -6.49 23.00
N VAL A 585 23.41 -6.33 24.09
CA VAL A 585 22.74 -5.06 24.45
C VAL A 585 23.00 -4.83 25.94
N PRO A 586 23.99 -4.00 26.32
CA PRO A 586 24.43 -3.87 27.71
C PRO A 586 23.36 -3.41 28.69
N TRP A 587 22.39 -2.63 28.22
CA TRP A 587 21.25 -2.16 29.02
C TRP A 587 20.08 -3.15 29.07
N VAL A 588 20.21 -4.33 28.45
CA VAL A 588 19.31 -5.48 28.56
C VAL A 588 20.14 -6.74 28.88
N PRO A 589 20.62 -6.89 30.12
CA PRO A 589 21.48 -8.01 30.48
C PRO A 589 20.72 -9.36 30.47
N ASP A 590 19.43 -9.36 30.85
CA ASP A 590 18.58 -10.55 30.86
C ASP A 590 17.53 -10.47 29.75
N LYS A 591 17.72 -11.27 28.69
CA LYS A 591 16.83 -11.30 27.51
C LYS A 591 15.50 -11.99 27.79
N LEU A 592 15.47 -12.97 28.69
CA LEU A 592 14.24 -13.64 29.07
C LEU A 592 13.38 -12.73 29.94
N ALA A 593 13.99 -11.96 30.85
CA ALA A 593 13.28 -10.93 31.60
C ALA A 593 12.73 -9.82 30.68
N ASP A 594 13.49 -9.41 29.65
CA ASP A 594 13.01 -8.46 28.65
C ASP A 594 11.84 -9.00 27.82
N GLN A 595 11.88 -10.28 27.46
CA GLN A 595 10.75 -10.96 26.81
C GLN A 595 9.52 -11.02 27.73
N ALA A 596 9.71 -11.36 29.01
CA ALA A 596 8.62 -11.37 29.98
C ALA A 596 8.02 -9.97 30.17
N MET A 597 8.84 -8.92 30.17
CA MET A 597 8.39 -7.53 30.13
C MET A 597 7.63 -7.20 28.84
N GLY A 598 8.03 -7.74 27.69
CA GLY A 598 7.22 -7.70 26.48
C GLY A 598 5.83 -8.33 26.69
N GLY A 599 5.76 -9.48 27.36
CA GLY A 599 4.50 -10.10 27.75
C GLY A 599 3.61 -9.21 28.63
N THR A 600 4.18 -8.54 29.64
CA THR A 600 3.41 -7.60 30.49
C THR A 600 2.92 -6.38 29.72
N ILE A 601 3.73 -5.85 28.79
CA ILE A 601 3.36 -4.73 27.91
C ILE A 601 2.24 -5.14 26.95
N ALA A 602 2.35 -6.32 26.34
CA ALA A 602 1.31 -6.88 25.48
C ALA A 602 -0.02 -6.98 26.24
N TRP A 603 0.02 -7.47 27.48
CA TRP A 603 -1.16 -7.54 28.34
C TRP A 603 -1.71 -6.15 28.72
N GLY A 604 -0.89 -5.27 29.29
CA GLY A 604 -1.33 -3.98 29.80
C GLY A 604 -1.81 -3.00 28.71
N ILE A 605 -1.05 -2.84 27.62
CA ILE A 605 -1.48 -2.04 26.47
C ILE A 605 -2.60 -2.75 25.72
N GLY A 606 -2.77 -4.07 25.86
CA GLY A 606 -3.91 -4.79 25.30
C GLY A 606 -5.24 -4.37 25.91
N ASP A 607 -5.29 -4.27 27.25
CA ASP A 607 -6.53 -4.09 27.98
C ASP A 607 -7.11 -2.68 27.85
N PHE A 608 -6.29 -1.63 27.94
CA PHE A 608 -6.78 -0.25 27.91
C PHE A 608 -7.52 0.15 26.61
N PRO A 609 -6.94 -0.03 25.40
CA PRO A 609 -7.61 0.21 24.12
C PRO A 609 -8.84 -0.69 23.92
N SER A 610 -8.80 -1.92 24.45
CA SER A 610 -9.92 -2.85 24.35
C SER A 610 -11.10 -2.44 25.22
N LEU A 611 -10.85 -1.95 26.44
CA LEU A 611 -11.86 -1.32 27.30
C LEU A 611 -12.43 -0.06 26.66
N LEU A 612 -11.58 0.77 26.04
CA LEU A 612 -12.02 1.92 25.26
C LEU A 612 -12.93 1.50 24.10
N LEU A 613 -12.58 0.45 23.36
CA LEU A 613 -13.44 -0.12 22.31
C LEU A 613 -14.77 -0.62 22.86
N ALA A 614 -14.76 -1.33 24.00
CA ALA A 614 -15.97 -1.81 24.65
C ALA A 614 -16.89 -0.63 25.01
N MET A 615 -16.33 0.41 25.63
CA MET A 615 -17.04 1.64 25.94
C MET A 615 -17.62 2.30 24.68
N LEU A 616 -16.85 2.39 23.60
CA LEU A 616 -17.32 2.96 22.33
C LEU A 616 -18.45 2.14 21.69
N VAL A 617 -18.41 0.81 21.78
CA VAL A 617 -19.50 -0.06 21.32
C VAL A 617 -20.77 0.17 22.15
N VAL A 618 -20.65 0.25 23.48
CA VAL A 618 -21.78 0.53 24.38
C VAL A 618 -22.36 1.92 24.13
N LEU A 619 -21.53 2.96 24.01
CA LEU A 619 -21.98 4.31 23.70
C LEU A 619 -22.70 4.38 22.35
N ALA A 620 -22.19 3.66 21.34
CA ALA A 620 -22.84 3.57 20.03
C ALA A 620 -24.19 2.85 20.11
N TRP A 621 -24.31 1.83 20.97
CA TRP A 621 -25.55 1.09 21.22
C TRP A 621 -26.59 1.99 21.89
N VAL A 622 -26.27 2.61 23.03
CA VAL A 622 -27.17 3.52 23.76
C VAL A 622 -27.70 4.64 22.86
N LYS A 623 -26.83 5.21 22.01
CA LYS A 623 -27.23 6.26 21.07
C LYS A 623 -28.17 5.75 19.98
N SER A 624 -28.00 4.51 19.51
CA SER A 624 -28.86 3.89 18.51
C SER A 624 -30.26 3.66 19.09
N ASP A 625 -30.33 3.02 20.26
CA ASP A 625 -31.59 2.69 20.92
C ASP A 625 -32.37 3.95 21.27
N ALA A 626 -31.70 4.99 21.80
CA ALA A 626 -32.34 6.29 22.06
C ALA A 626 -32.84 6.99 20.79
N ALA A 627 -32.25 6.73 19.62
CA ALA A 627 -32.73 7.28 18.35
C ALA A 627 -33.92 6.49 17.78
N GLU A 628 -33.94 5.17 18.00
CA GLU A 628 -35.02 4.25 17.62
C GLU A 628 -36.26 4.47 18.50
N ALA A 629 -36.10 4.55 19.83
CA ALA A 629 -37.17 4.91 20.76
C ALA A 629 -37.85 6.21 20.35
N ARG A 630 -37.09 7.29 20.11
CA ARG A 630 -37.62 8.57 19.61
C ARG A 630 -38.30 8.49 18.23
N ARG A 631 -38.00 7.47 17.41
CA ARG A 631 -38.71 7.25 16.14
C ARG A 631 -40.05 6.56 16.40
N HIS A 632 -40.07 5.56 17.27
CA HIS A 632 -41.29 4.90 17.73
C HIS A 632 -42.24 5.88 18.41
N ASP A 633 -41.76 6.70 19.36
CA ASP A 633 -42.59 7.71 20.04
C ASP A 633 -43.25 8.66 19.03
N ARG A 634 -42.48 9.16 18.05
CA ARG A 634 -43.02 10.04 16.98
C ARG A 634 -43.98 9.34 16.03
N GLN A 635 -43.89 8.02 15.89
CA GLN A 635 -44.81 7.25 15.07
C GLN A 635 -46.12 7.04 15.84
N ALA A 636 -46.03 6.60 17.09
CA ALA A 636 -47.14 6.50 18.04
C ALA A 636 -47.93 7.81 18.16
N ASP A 637 -47.25 8.95 18.29
CA ASP A 637 -47.90 10.28 18.31
C ASP A 637 -48.67 10.59 17.01
N ARG A 638 -48.28 9.99 15.88
CA ARG A 638 -48.89 10.25 14.55
C ARG A 638 -50.05 9.33 14.24
N ASP A 639 -49.97 8.07 14.65
CA ASP A 639 -50.98 7.05 14.35
C ASP A 639 -51.89 6.72 15.55
N GLY A 640 -51.68 7.38 16.69
CA GLY A 640 -52.50 7.24 17.88
C GLY A 640 -52.30 5.89 18.55
N ASP A 641 -51.06 5.43 18.64
CA ASP A 641 -50.70 4.12 19.21
C ASP A 641 -51.34 2.94 18.45
N ALA A 642 -51.46 3.04 17.12
CA ALA A 642 -52.16 2.04 16.30
C ALA A 642 -51.64 0.61 16.51
N ASP A 643 -50.32 0.46 16.65
CA ASP A 643 -49.67 -0.82 16.91
C ASP A 643 -50.08 -1.41 18.27
N LEU A 644 -50.15 -0.59 19.33
CA LEU A 644 -50.60 -1.04 20.66
C LEU A 644 -52.10 -1.38 20.65
N VAL A 645 -52.92 -0.62 19.93
CA VAL A 645 -54.36 -0.90 19.76
C VAL A 645 -54.56 -2.24 19.06
N ALA A 646 -53.82 -2.50 17.97
CA ALA A 646 -53.88 -3.76 17.24
C ALA A 646 -53.42 -4.94 18.12
N TYR A 647 -52.32 -4.77 18.84
CA TYR A 647 -51.79 -5.78 19.76
C TYR A 647 -52.77 -6.10 20.91
N ASN A 648 -53.37 -5.07 21.51
CA ASN A 648 -54.40 -5.26 22.55
C ASN A 648 -55.66 -5.96 21.99
N ALA A 649 -56.04 -5.68 20.74
CA ALA A 649 -57.16 -6.36 20.09
C ALA A 649 -56.88 -7.85 19.85
N GLU A 650 -55.64 -8.20 19.50
CA GLU A 650 -55.18 -9.59 19.34
C GLU A 650 -55.19 -10.34 20.68
N LEU A 651 -54.61 -9.76 21.74
CA LEU A 651 -54.66 -10.33 23.09
C LEU A 651 -56.10 -10.52 23.58
N ALA A 652 -56.98 -9.56 23.30
CA ALA A 652 -58.40 -9.68 23.64
C ALA A 652 -59.10 -10.79 22.85
N ALA A 653 -58.68 -11.06 21.60
CA ALA A 653 -59.17 -12.18 20.81
C ALA A 653 -58.72 -13.52 21.37
N LEU A 654 -57.44 -13.66 21.73
CA LEU A 654 -56.90 -14.85 22.40
C LEU A 654 -57.63 -15.12 23.72
N ALA A 655 -57.81 -14.11 24.57
CA ALA A 655 -58.55 -14.26 25.83
C ALA A 655 -60.04 -14.61 25.62
N ARG A 656 -60.65 -14.23 24.50
CA ARG A 656 -62.02 -14.67 24.14
C ARG A 656 -62.03 -16.13 23.68
N GLN A 657 -61.00 -16.57 22.98
CA GLN A 657 -60.85 -17.95 22.55
C GLN A 657 -60.65 -18.88 23.76
N ASP A 658 -59.72 -18.55 24.66
CA ASP A 658 -59.49 -19.32 25.89
C ASP A 658 -60.76 -19.48 26.73
N ARG A 659 -61.57 -18.41 26.84
CA ARG A 659 -62.87 -18.47 27.54
C ARG A 659 -63.89 -19.36 26.85
N ARG A 660 -63.89 -19.41 25.51
CA ARG A 660 -64.78 -20.28 24.74
C ARG A 660 -64.36 -21.73 24.89
N ASP A 661 -63.07 -21.99 24.85
CA ASP A 661 -62.51 -23.33 25.01
C ASP A 661 -62.79 -23.85 26.43
N ALA A 662 -62.57 -23.03 27.45
CA ALA A 662 -62.94 -23.35 28.84
C ALA A 662 -64.45 -23.61 29.02
N ALA A 663 -65.32 -22.80 28.39
CA ALA A 663 -66.77 -23.01 28.46
C ALA A 663 -67.22 -24.28 27.72
N ALA A 664 -66.56 -24.64 26.62
CA ALA A 664 -66.81 -25.88 25.89
C ALA A 664 -66.37 -27.11 26.71
N GLU A 665 -65.23 -27.03 27.40
CA GLU A 665 -64.78 -28.06 28.34
C GLU A 665 -65.77 -28.23 29.51
N ASP A 666 -66.25 -27.14 30.10
CA ASP A 666 -67.25 -27.19 31.18
C ASP A 666 -68.59 -27.76 30.70
N ALA A 667 -69.04 -27.42 29.50
CA ALA A 667 -70.26 -27.98 28.90
C ALA A 667 -70.11 -29.49 28.62
N GLN A 668 -68.94 -29.93 28.16
CA GLN A 668 -68.63 -31.35 27.99
C GLN A 668 -68.60 -32.09 29.32
N ARG A 669 -68.05 -31.48 30.38
CA ARG A 669 -68.08 -32.04 31.75
C ARG A 669 -69.51 -32.20 32.24
N ARG A 670 -70.36 -31.17 32.12
CA ARG A 670 -71.78 -31.24 32.51
C ARG A 670 -72.56 -32.29 31.71
N ALA A 671 -72.33 -32.38 30.40
CA ALA A 671 -72.96 -33.39 29.56
C ALA A 671 -72.47 -34.82 29.86
N HIS A 672 -71.24 -34.97 30.37
CA HIS A 672 -70.73 -36.23 30.89
C HIS A 672 -71.41 -36.59 32.22
N ASP A 673 -71.51 -35.65 33.15
CA ASP A 673 -72.17 -35.84 34.45
C ASP A 673 -73.67 -36.19 34.29
N ASP A 674 -74.40 -35.51 33.41
CA ASP A 674 -75.81 -35.81 33.09
C ASP A 674 -76.01 -37.21 32.48
N ARG A 675 -75.01 -37.73 31.74
CA ARG A 675 -75.04 -39.10 31.20
C ARG A 675 -74.70 -40.18 32.23
N THR A 676 -74.05 -39.80 33.34
CA THR A 676 -73.73 -40.73 34.44
C THR A 676 -74.81 -40.80 35.52
N HIS A 677 -75.77 -39.86 35.52
CA HIS A 677 -76.89 -39.81 36.47
C HIS A 677 -78.27 -40.14 35.84
N SER A 678 -78.31 -40.49 34.55
CA SER A 678 -79.42 -41.21 33.89
C SER A 678 -79.12 -42.70 33.85
#